data_AF-C4YVR9-F1
#
_entry.id   AF-C4YVR9-F1
#
_cell.length_a   1.000
_cell.length_b   1.000
_cell.length_c   1.000
_cell.angle_alpha   90.00
_cell.angle_beta   90.00
_cell.angle_gamma   90.00
#
_symmetry.space_group_name_H-M   'P 1'
#
loop_
_entity.id
_entity.type
_entity.pdbx_description
1 polymer ?
#
loop_
_entity_poly.entity_id
_entity_poly.type
_entity_poly.pdbx_seq_one_letter_code
_entity_poly.pdbx_strand_id
1 'polypeptide(L)'
;MLSISLNSKFYKIINKETAEILIKELKDTHISSLILSHYRITKEGGEALVQGLKDTQITHLKFSENSIDNDGIQAFAEGLKDTKITHLNMNFGFDNIGDAVITLVEKLKNTKITHLSLHAYKMKKEIMPFLAQVLKDTQIAHLDLSNNHIGDSGAVALASGLKGSKIISLNLTSNDIEQKGVQSLANSLKDTEITILNLCANKIGQTGAITLANSLKNSQITNLELGGNRIGDHGIHILAQNLKGTQLTYLGLHYNDIGNEGVQALIHGIQDTKIINLKLSSNHIWYEESETLARSLKHTHITHLSLAGSIGRGVLKVISENLVGTQIINLDLSCNRSITSKDMKFLAKDLKNTKITELNFYNNRMGEEGAIALSEGLKDTQITNLDLSYNRIGIEGTKALANVLDKTNIMSLNLRKSRMEDDGAKALAVVLPNTKIKYLNLYKSLIGDEGIRALAESLENTQITNLNLGLNSIDQAGAMALAKGLKNTQITHLHLYATLRSYKKDQSTQIFVQGLRGSKVMDLDLSSNDIDDIEVHTLGESLKDSKIIDLNLGGNSIKDKGAEILANCLKDTQIAYLNLSYNNIGSEGIRTLAACLKDTQIIHLVLNEKSIGKDGAQALATGLKNTQMINLILTSQHLGKDGMNSMIKDFQDSHIACLDINFEYIGLNTYWELRNVLYQNWINAKHLTHIFKNVVFEDNNNLLAFSTIINDLSLEQYIDQCIFFINSINCTPGMVSHIINDNSITYTQEQIVNFIKSISDEFAVFNTKLEADINAKINILKKCEDMGLSSAVKSLLYHRPVYFIDEKQYILHPYIYKMLHKYNMPLYNEQIEPDIKERIISYCTNHPEVDDAQDIIDLLGQVEIT
;
A
#
# COMPACT_ATOMS: atom_id res chain seq x y z
N MET A 1 5.08 -0.39 1.09
CA MET A 1 3.74 -0.14 0.53
C MET A 1 3.08 0.89 1.43
N LEU A 2 2.68 2.03 0.87
CA LEU A 2 1.97 3.11 1.56
C LEU A 2 0.57 3.15 0.96
N SER A 3 -0.46 3.06 1.79
CA SER A 3 -1.87 3.23 1.43
C SER A 3 -2.38 4.39 2.27
N ILE A 4 -2.56 5.57 1.67
CA ILE A 4 -3.22 6.72 2.31
C ILE A 4 -4.51 6.95 1.55
N SER A 5 -5.64 6.82 2.26
CA SER A 5 -6.96 7.28 1.83
C SER A 5 -7.29 8.49 2.67
N LEU A 6 -7.36 9.69 2.06
CA LEU A 6 -7.99 10.84 2.71
C LEU A 6 -8.98 11.53 1.79
N ASN A 7 -10.23 11.41 2.22
CA ASN A 7 -11.42 12.03 1.66
C ASN A 7 -11.52 13.54 2.04
N SER A 8 -10.43 14.32 1.92
CA SER A 8 -10.42 15.76 2.26
C SER A 8 -9.84 16.64 1.14
N LYS A 9 -10.52 17.74 0.83
CA LYS A 9 -10.44 18.61 -0.37
C LYS A 9 -9.14 19.44 -0.59
N PHE A 10 -7.95 19.06 -0.08
CA PHE A 10 -6.71 19.84 -0.30
C PHE A 10 -5.47 18.99 -0.66
N TYR A 11 -4.90 19.20 -1.85
CA TYR A 11 -3.74 18.49 -2.42
C TYR A 11 -2.37 19.01 -1.91
N LYS A 12 -1.34 18.14 -1.76
CA LYS A 12 0.04 18.50 -1.32
C LYS A 12 1.00 18.87 -2.47
N ILE A 13 1.62 20.05 -2.50
CA ILE A 13 2.49 20.55 -3.59
C ILE A 13 3.91 19.92 -3.75
N ILE A 14 4.17 19.04 -4.74
CA ILE A 14 5.51 18.70 -5.26
C ILE A 14 5.99 19.81 -6.21
N ASN A 15 6.98 20.58 -5.77
CA ASN A 15 7.72 21.59 -6.55
C ASN A 15 9.13 21.10 -6.91
N LYS A 16 9.93 21.90 -7.63
CA LYS A 16 11.26 21.51 -8.15
C LYS A 16 12.15 20.88 -7.08
N GLU A 17 12.23 21.54 -5.94
CA GLU A 17 13.11 21.17 -4.85
C GLU A 17 12.64 19.87 -4.17
N THR A 18 11.34 19.74 -3.90
CA THR A 18 10.78 18.48 -3.35
C THR A 18 10.90 17.30 -4.31
N ALA A 19 10.86 17.57 -5.61
CA ALA A 19 11.11 16.58 -6.63
C ALA A 19 12.59 16.16 -6.69
N GLU A 20 13.55 17.09 -6.73
CA GLU A 20 15.00 16.77 -6.76
C GLU A 20 15.44 15.96 -5.54
N ILE A 21 14.89 16.28 -4.37
CA ILE A 21 15.14 15.53 -3.13
C ILE A 21 14.57 14.12 -3.21
N LEU A 22 13.31 13.97 -3.64
CA LEU A 22 12.70 12.65 -3.86
C LEU A 22 13.56 11.82 -4.81
N ILE A 23 14.06 12.41 -5.88
CA ILE A 23 14.89 11.71 -6.85
C ILE A 23 16.23 11.27 -6.29
N LYS A 24 16.97 12.17 -5.63
CA LYS A 24 18.33 11.89 -5.14
C LYS A 24 18.33 10.62 -4.29
N GLU A 25 17.32 10.51 -3.45
CA GLU A 25 17.09 9.41 -2.53
C GLU A 25 16.54 8.14 -3.19
N LEU A 26 16.10 8.21 -4.45
CA LEU A 26 15.75 7.06 -5.27
C LEU A 26 16.91 6.55 -6.13
N LYS A 27 17.96 7.35 -6.38
CA LYS A 27 19.05 6.99 -7.32
C LYS A 27 19.79 5.73 -6.90
N ASP A 28 20.13 5.60 -5.61
CA ASP A 28 20.93 4.49 -5.09
C ASP A 28 20.06 3.36 -4.47
N THR A 29 18.78 3.33 -4.85
CA THR A 29 17.81 2.37 -4.33
C THR A 29 17.57 1.20 -5.28
N HIS A 30 17.47 -0.02 -4.74
CA HIS A 30 16.90 -1.18 -5.47
C HIS A 30 15.37 -1.12 -5.65
N ILE A 31 14.74 0.03 -5.44
CA ILE A 31 13.29 0.14 -5.54
C ILE A 31 12.93 0.31 -6.99
N SER A 32 11.99 -0.53 -7.43
CA SER A 32 11.48 -0.54 -8.78
C SER A 32 10.10 0.12 -8.89
N SER A 33 9.40 0.37 -7.78
CA SER A 33 8.03 0.90 -7.77
C SER A 33 7.86 2.09 -6.82
N LEU A 34 7.31 3.18 -7.34
CA LEU A 34 6.98 4.41 -6.63
C LEU A 34 5.48 4.69 -6.74
N ILE A 35 4.84 5.00 -5.61
CA ILE A 35 3.43 5.43 -5.56
C ILE A 35 3.38 6.81 -4.91
N LEU A 36 2.82 7.79 -5.62
CA LEU A 36 2.59 9.16 -5.20
C LEU A 36 1.08 9.35 -5.09
N SER A 37 0.56 9.80 -3.95
CA SER A 37 -0.89 9.98 -3.80
C SER A 37 -1.27 11.24 -3.03
N HIS A 38 -2.36 11.90 -3.43
CA HIS A 38 -2.88 13.14 -2.85
C HIS A 38 -1.94 14.36 -2.89
N TYR A 39 -1.11 14.47 -3.93
CA TYR A 39 -0.16 15.56 -4.22
C TYR A 39 -0.63 16.48 -5.35
N ARG A 40 -0.60 17.80 -5.16
CA ARG A 40 -0.52 18.81 -6.23
C ARG A 40 0.91 18.78 -6.79
N ILE A 41 1.17 18.75 -8.08
CA ILE A 41 2.52 18.77 -8.64
C ILE A 41 2.60 20.06 -9.46
N THR A 42 3.56 20.95 -9.15
CA THR A 42 3.77 22.16 -9.96
C THR A 42 4.55 21.81 -11.21
N LYS A 43 4.54 22.73 -12.17
CA LYS A 43 5.44 22.72 -13.33
C LYS A 43 6.85 22.23 -13.01
N GLU A 44 7.54 22.96 -12.15
CA GLU A 44 8.94 22.76 -11.87
C GLU A 44 9.18 21.47 -11.08
N GLY A 45 8.19 21.02 -10.28
CA GLY A 45 8.22 19.71 -9.63
C GLY A 45 8.10 18.56 -10.61
N GLY A 46 7.24 18.69 -11.62
CA GLY A 46 7.16 17.74 -12.72
C GLY A 46 8.49 17.62 -13.49
N GLU A 47 9.12 18.75 -13.82
CA GLU A 47 10.42 18.79 -14.53
C GLU A 47 11.51 18.08 -13.74
N ALA A 48 11.66 18.43 -12.47
CA ALA A 48 12.66 17.84 -11.60
C ALA A 48 12.43 16.35 -11.36
N LEU A 49 11.17 15.92 -11.20
CA LEU A 49 10.83 14.50 -11.01
C LEU A 49 11.33 13.70 -12.19
N VAL A 50 10.95 14.10 -13.40
CA VAL A 50 11.28 13.31 -14.58
C VAL A 50 12.77 13.35 -14.91
N GLN A 51 13.40 14.52 -14.77
CA GLN A 51 14.84 14.67 -15.00
C GLN A 51 15.65 13.82 -14.04
N GLY A 52 15.11 13.57 -12.86
CA GLY A 52 15.75 12.75 -11.87
C GLY A 52 15.53 11.25 -12.02
N LEU A 53 14.32 10.85 -12.39
CA LEU A 53 13.94 9.43 -12.53
C LEU A 53 14.83 8.68 -13.52
N LYS A 54 15.48 9.38 -14.46
CA LYS A 54 16.45 8.83 -15.41
C LYS A 54 17.61 8.07 -14.73
N ASP A 55 18.06 8.55 -13.59
CA ASP A 55 19.22 8.00 -12.88
C ASP A 55 18.82 6.98 -11.79
N THR A 56 17.53 6.63 -11.70
CA THR A 56 16.99 5.72 -10.68
C THR A 56 16.77 4.31 -11.22
N GLN A 57 16.41 3.34 -10.35
CA GLN A 57 15.95 2.01 -10.76
C GLN A 57 14.42 1.91 -10.88
N ILE A 58 13.71 3.05 -10.80
CA ILE A 58 12.25 3.08 -10.84
C ILE A 58 11.77 2.70 -12.23
N THR A 59 10.99 1.63 -12.26
CA THR A 59 10.33 1.09 -13.45
C THR A 59 8.82 1.20 -13.35
N HIS A 60 8.25 1.32 -12.16
CA HIS A 60 6.81 1.46 -11.93
C HIS A 60 6.54 2.76 -11.17
N LEU A 61 5.66 3.60 -11.70
CA LEU A 61 5.27 4.86 -11.11
C LEU A 61 3.75 4.97 -11.11
N LYS A 62 3.15 5.18 -9.96
CA LYS A 62 1.70 5.38 -9.82
C LYS A 62 1.42 6.71 -9.15
N PHE A 63 0.60 7.54 -9.76
CA PHE A 63 -0.06 8.68 -9.19
C PHE A 63 -1.47 8.23 -8.75
N SER A 64 -1.97 8.63 -7.58
CA SER A 64 -3.34 8.32 -7.14
C SER A 64 -3.95 9.52 -6.42
N GLU A 65 -5.05 10.05 -6.92
CA GLU A 65 -5.73 11.23 -6.34
C GLU A 65 -4.82 12.46 -6.22
N ASN A 66 -3.84 12.59 -7.11
CA ASN A 66 -2.97 13.76 -7.19
C ASN A 66 -3.64 14.92 -7.98
N SER A 67 -3.12 16.13 -7.94
CA SER A 67 -3.43 17.22 -8.86
C SER A 67 -2.10 17.59 -9.52
N ILE A 68 -2.09 17.96 -10.79
CA ILE A 68 -0.87 18.45 -11.44
C ILE A 68 -1.38 19.49 -12.42
N ASP A 69 -0.77 20.66 -12.42
CA ASP A 69 -1.16 21.68 -13.39
C ASP A 69 -0.74 21.26 -14.80
N ASN A 70 -1.33 21.91 -15.81
CA ASN A 70 -1.09 21.57 -17.20
C ASN A 70 0.39 21.66 -17.57
N ASP A 71 1.06 22.69 -17.06
CA ASP A 71 2.47 22.92 -17.31
C ASP A 71 3.34 21.84 -16.66
N GLY A 72 2.96 21.33 -15.47
CA GLY A 72 3.61 20.20 -14.78
C GLY A 72 3.49 18.88 -15.49
N ILE A 73 2.35 18.58 -16.10
CA ILE A 73 2.24 17.37 -16.94
C ILE A 73 3.12 17.52 -18.17
N GLN A 74 3.10 18.68 -18.82
CA GLN A 74 3.91 18.91 -20.01
C GLN A 74 5.41 18.74 -19.68
N ALA A 75 5.86 19.43 -18.64
CA ALA A 75 7.20 19.31 -18.10
C ALA A 75 7.60 17.86 -17.79
N PHE A 76 6.75 17.15 -17.04
CA PHE A 76 6.98 15.76 -16.67
C PHE A 76 7.03 14.86 -17.91
N ALA A 77 6.19 15.10 -18.91
CA ALA A 77 6.14 14.31 -20.12
C ALA A 77 7.42 14.41 -20.96
N GLU A 78 8.06 15.59 -21.01
CA GLU A 78 9.23 15.84 -21.85
C GLU A 78 10.45 14.98 -21.48
N GLY A 79 10.63 14.65 -20.20
CA GLY A 79 11.74 13.81 -19.74
C GLY A 79 11.46 12.30 -19.71
N LEU A 80 10.23 11.85 -19.98
CA LEU A 80 9.84 10.44 -19.75
C LEU A 80 10.68 9.45 -20.54
N LYS A 81 11.09 9.85 -21.76
CA LYS A 81 11.90 9.03 -22.67
C LYS A 81 13.26 8.64 -22.08
N ASP A 82 13.81 9.48 -21.21
CA ASP A 82 15.13 9.30 -20.62
C ASP A 82 15.05 8.46 -19.34
N THR A 83 13.84 8.17 -18.85
CA THR A 83 13.61 7.36 -17.65
C THR A 83 13.67 5.85 -17.90
N LYS A 84 13.78 5.08 -16.82
CA LYS A 84 13.63 3.61 -16.84
C LYS A 84 12.17 3.15 -16.64
N ILE A 85 11.20 4.07 -16.64
CA ILE A 85 9.80 3.75 -16.35
C ILE A 85 9.23 2.87 -17.46
N THR A 86 8.69 1.74 -17.04
CA THR A 86 7.96 0.77 -17.86
C THR A 86 6.48 0.71 -17.49
N HIS A 87 6.10 1.02 -16.25
CA HIS A 87 4.71 1.07 -15.80
C HIS A 87 4.39 2.45 -15.26
N LEU A 88 3.43 3.12 -15.87
CA LEU A 88 2.99 4.45 -15.49
C LEU A 88 1.49 4.41 -15.23
N ASN A 89 1.07 4.62 -13.99
CA ASN A 89 -0.32 4.83 -13.66
C ASN A 89 -0.50 6.30 -13.30
N MET A 90 -1.16 7.02 -14.19
CA MET A 90 -1.65 8.35 -13.95
C MET A 90 -3.05 8.14 -13.35
N ASN A 91 -3.25 8.50 -12.07
CA ASN A 91 -4.57 8.81 -11.50
C ASN A 91 -4.42 10.13 -10.70
N PHE A 92 -4.64 11.27 -11.36
CA PHE A 92 -4.76 12.60 -10.75
C PHE A 92 -6.28 12.81 -10.61
N GLY A 93 -6.75 13.21 -9.44
CA GLY A 93 -8.18 13.30 -9.11
C GLY A 93 -8.99 14.25 -10.00
N PHE A 94 -10.24 14.50 -9.59
CA PHE A 94 -11.37 15.05 -10.37
C PHE A 94 -11.20 16.41 -11.10
N ASP A 95 -10.00 16.97 -11.20
CA ASP A 95 -9.72 18.23 -11.90
C ASP A 95 -9.66 18.01 -13.43
N ASN A 96 -10.18 18.97 -14.20
CA ASN A 96 -10.31 18.89 -15.66
C ASN A 96 -8.98 19.26 -16.33
N ILE A 97 -8.09 18.28 -16.55
CA ILE A 97 -6.69 18.50 -16.99
C ILE A 97 -6.52 18.73 -18.50
N GLY A 98 -7.62 18.78 -19.27
CA GLY A 98 -7.67 19.29 -20.65
C GLY A 98 -6.49 18.92 -21.56
N ASP A 99 -5.88 19.94 -22.17
CA ASP A 99 -4.84 19.83 -23.21
C ASP A 99 -3.51 19.24 -22.72
N ALA A 100 -3.23 19.24 -21.42
CA ALA A 100 -1.94 18.77 -20.93
C ALA A 100 -1.76 17.26 -21.08
N VAL A 101 -2.86 16.51 -21.04
CA VAL A 101 -2.83 15.06 -21.31
C VAL A 101 -2.49 14.79 -22.78
N ILE A 102 -2.83 15.68 -23.71
CA ILE A 102 -2.42 15.57 -25.12
C ILE A 102 -0.89 15.60 -25.20
N THR A 103 -0.26 16.57 -24.53
CA THR A 103 1.20 16.67 -24.47
C THR A 103 1.84 15.44 -23.85
N LEU A 104 1.28 14.91 -22.75
CA LEU A 104 1.75 13.66 -22.16
C LEU A 104 1.76 12.53 -23.18
N VAL A 105 0.64 12.36 -23.87
CA VAL A 105 0.43 11.32 -24.87
C VAL A 105 1.41 11.46 -26.03
N GLU A 106 1.61 12.67 -26.55
CA GLU A 106 2.55 12.93 -27.64
C GLU A 106 4.00 12.54 -27.30
N LYS A 107 4.39 12.68 -26.03
CA LYS A 107 5.73 12.35 -25.53
C LYS A 107 5.90 10.89 -25.11
N LEU A 108 4.87 10.04 -25.22
CA LEU A 108 5.00 8.60 -24.98
C LEU A 108 5.86 7.90 -26.04
N LYS A 109 6.00 8.51 -27.23
CA LYS A 109 6.87 8.02 -28.30
C LYS A 109 8.31 7.91 -27.78
N ASN A 110 8.98 6.81 -28.10
CA ASN A 110 10.36 6.53 -27.68
C ASN A 110 10.59 6.40 -26.17
N THR A 111 9.53 6.27 -25.36
CA THR A 111 9.65 5.89 -23.95
C THR A 111 9.76 4.37 -23.79
N LYS A 112 10.18 3.93 -22.60
CA LYS A 112 10.23 2.50 -22.21
C LYS A 112 8.90 1.98 -21.65
N ILE A 113 7.84 2.80 -21.68
CA ILE A 113 6.56 2.48 -21.06
C ILE A 113 5.87 1.33 -21.82
N THR A 114 5.62 0.24 -21.10
CA THR A 114 4.88 -0.94 -21.54
C THR A 114 3.50 -1.03 -20.89
N HIS A 115 3.30 -0.44 -19.71
CA HIS A 115 2.01 -0.39 -19.03
C HIS A 115 1.64 1.06 -18.75
N LEU A 116 0.50 1.50 -19.25
CA LEU A 116 -0.02 2.83 -19.04
C LEU A 116 -1.45 2.75 -18.50
N SER A 117 -1.70 3.39 -17.35
CA SER A 117 -3.05 3.62 -16.84
C SER A 117 -3.33 5.10 -16.84
N LEU A 118 -4.42 5.49 -17.50
CA LEU A 118 -5.00 6.82 -17.47
C LEU A 118 -6.42 6.75 -16.90
N HIS A 119 -6.62 6.07 -15.77
CA HIS A 119 -7.95 5.84 -15.20
C HIS A 119 -8.57 7.11 -14.58
N ALA A 120 -9.90 7.25 -14.68
CA ALA A 120 -10.73 8.25 -13.96
C ALA A 120 -10.43 9.74 -14.24
N TYR A 121 -9.93 10.08 -15.43
CA TYR A 121 -9.57 11.45 -15.80
C TYR A 121 -10.68 12.29 -16.44
N LYS A 122 -11.87 11.71 -16.64
CA LYS A 122 -12.89 12.32 -17.51
C LYS A 122 -12.28 12.77 -18.85
N MET A 123 -11.34 11.99 -19.40
CA MET A 123 -10.72 12.33 -20.69
C MET A 123 -11.83 12.50 -21.71
N LYS A 124 -12.10 13.75 -22.09
CA LYS A 124 -13.13 14.01 -23.08
C LYS A 124 -12.73 13.35 -24.41
N LYS A 125 -13.71 12.95 -25.20
CA LYS A 125 -13.56 12.27 -26.51
C LYS A 125 -12.52 12.91 -27.45
N GLU A 126 -12.25 14.20 -27.29
CA GLU A 126 -11.34 15.01 -28.11
C GLU A 126 -9.87 14.62 -27.96
N ILE A 127 -9.45 13.94 -26.88
CA ILE A 127 -8.04 13.55 -26.66
C ILE A 127 -7.69 12.24 -27.40
N MET A 128 -8.68 11.39 -27.66
CA MET A 128 -8.46 10.06 -28.25
C MET A 128 -7.78 10.05 -29.62
N PRO A 129 -8.03 11.01 -30.54
CA PRO A 129 -7.29 11.09 -31.80
C PRO A 129 -5.77 11.23 -31.60
N PHE A 130 -5.34 12.01 -30.61
CA PHE A 130 -3.91 12.20 -30.32
C PHE A 130 -3.28 10.92 -29.77
N LEU A 131 -3.98 10.24 -28.84
CA LEU A 131 -3.55 8.94 -28.35
C LEU A 131 -3.45 7.92 -29.49
N ALA A 132 -4.48 7.83 -30.32
CA ALA A 132 -4.50 6.92 -31.45
C ALA A 132 -3.31 7.13 -32.40
N GLN A 133 -2.92 8.38 -32.67
CA GLN A 133 -1.80 8.68 -33.57
C GLN A 133 -0.44 8.21 -33.04
N VAL A 134 -0.26 8.12 -31.72
CA VAL A 134 1.04 7.79 -31.14
C VAL A 134 1.20 6.31 -30.80
N LEU A 135 0.11 5.56 -30.57
CA LEU A 135 0.15 4.19 -30.03
C LEU A 135 1.07 3.25 -30.81
N LYS A 136 1.04 3.30 -32.14
CA LYS A 136 1.91 2.49 -33.02
C LYS A 136 3.41 2.76 -32.84
N ASP A 137 3.76 3.95 -32.36
CA ASP A 137 5.13 4.40 -32.15
C ASP A 137 5.57 4.21 -30.67
N THR A 138 4.77 3.54 -29.85
CA THR A 138 5.06 3.26 -28.42
C THR A 138 5.39 1.78 -28.15
N GLN A 139 5.90 1.50 -26.95
CA GLN A 139 6.12 0.13 -26.45
C GLN A 139 4.96 -0.38 -25.58
N ILE A 140 3.83 0.34 -25.54
CA ILE A 140 2.72 0.05 -24.63
C ILE A 140 2.04 -1.26 -25.02
N ALA A 141 2.12 -2.23 -24.12
CA ALA A 141 1.46 -3.53 -24.18
C ALA A 141 0.19 -3.58 -23.34
N HIS A 142 0.09 -2.82 -22.24
CA HIS A 142 -1.07 -2.80 -21.36
C HIS A 142 -1.56 -1.37 -21.20
N LEU A 143 -2.81 -1.13 -21.60
CA LEU A 143 -3.41 0.19 -21.60
C LEU A 143 -4.73 0.16 -20.80
N ASP A 144 -4.79 0.93 -19.73
CA ASP A 144 -6.01 1.15 -18.95
C ASP A 144 -6.52 2.57 -19.18
N LEU A 145 -7.71 2.67 -19.75
CA LEU A 145 -8.42 3.91 -20.01
C LEU A 145 -9.79 3.92 -19.30
N SER A 146 -9.97 3.12 -18.25
CA SER A 146 -11.26 2.99 -17.58
C SER A 146 -11.72 4.29 -16.91
N ASN A 147 -13.04 4.49 -16.80
CA ASN A 147 -13.67 5.62 -16.13
C ASN A 147 -13.38 7.01 -16.75
N ASN A 148 -13.30 7.11 -18.08
CA ASN A 148 -12.95 8.36 -18.77
C ASN A 148 -14.08 9.04 -19.56
N HIS A 149 -15.26 8.44 -19.69
CA HIS A 149 -16.34 8.98 -20.55
C HIS A 149 -15.92 9.18 -22.02
N ILE A 150 -15.12 8.25 -22.56
CA ILE A 150 -14.58 8.28 -23.93
C ILE A 150 -15.69 8.37 -24.99
N GLY A 151 -16.80 7.66 -24.79
CA GLY A 151 -17.93 7.60 -25.71
C GLY A 151 -17.60 7.00 -27.09
N ASP A 152 -18.59 6.97 -27.99
CA ASP A 152 -18.46 6.34 -29.31
C ASP A 152 -17.38 6.99 -30.18
N SER A 153 -17.34 8.31 -30.25
CA SER A 153 -16.37 9.03 -31.09
C SER A 153 -14.93 8.81 -30.61
N GLY A 154 -14.72 8.74 -29.30
CA GLY A 154 -13.40 8.46 -28.74
C GLY A 154 -12.97 7.02 -29.01
N ALA A 155 -13.89 6.05 -28.92
CA ALA A 155 -13.64 4.66 -29.28
C ALA A 155 -13.33 4.49 -30.78
N VAL A 156 -14.01 5.23 -31.67
CA VAL A 156 -13.71 5.27 -33.11
C VAL A 156 -12.29 5.76 -33.37
N ALA A 157 -11.90 6.86 -32.71
CA ALA A 157 -10.55 7.39 -32.82
C ALA A 157 -9.51 6.36 -32.33
N LEU A 158 -9.72 5.80 -31.13
CA LEU A 158 -8.84 4.78 -30.56
C LEU A 158 -8.68 3.57 -31.50
N ALA A 159 -9.78 3.07 -32.08
CA ALA A 159 -9.76 1.93 -33.00
C ALA A 159 -8.81 2.12 -34.18
N SER A 160 -8.71 3.34 -34.72
CA SER A 160 -7.79 3.66 -35.82
C SER A 160 -6.31 3.60 -35.42
N GLY A 161 -6.01 3.89 -34.16
CA GLY A 161 -4.64 3.90 -33.62
C GLY A 161 -4.16 2.56 -33.06
N LEU A 162 -5.09 1.64 -32.77
CA LEU A 162 -4.74 0.28 -32.31
C LEU A 162 -4.05 -0.54 -33.40
N LYS A 163 -4.34 -0.27 -34.68
CA LYS A 163 -3.75 -0.98 -35.82
C LYS A 163 -2.24 -0.78 -35.86
N GLY A 164 -1.49 -1.89 -35.81
CA GLY A 164 -0.02 -1.87 -35.76
C GLY A 164 0.58 -1.40 -34.43
N SER A 165 -0.24 -1.23 -33.38
CA SER A 165 0.24 -1.01 -32.02
C SER A 165 0.69 -2.31 -31.37
N LYS A 166 1.44 -2.19 -30.26
CA LYS A 166 1.93 -3.32 -29.45
C LYS A 166 0.98 -3.71 -28.31
N ILE A 167 -0.23 -3.17 -28.29
CA ILE A 167 -1.17 -3.40 -27.18
C ILE A 167 -1.65 -4.85 -27.19
N ILE A 168 -1.45 -5.51 -26.05
CA ILE A 168 -1.88 -6.87 -25.74
C ILE A 168 -3.10 -6.85 -24.80
N SER A 169 -3.17 -5.88 -23.88
CA SER A 169 -4.25 -5.74 -22.90
C SER A 169 -4.85 -4.35 -22.94
N LEU A 170 -6.16 -4.26 -23.11
CA LEU A 170 -6.91 -3.01 -23.17
C LEU A 170 -8.08 -3.02 -22.19
N ASN A 171 -8.07 -2.08 -21.24
CA ASN A 171 -9.18 -1.86 -20.30
C ASN A 171 -9.92 -0.56 -20.64
N LEU A 172 -11.19 -0.70 -20.98
CA LEU A 172 -12.13 0.36 -21.34
C LEU A 172 -13.37 0.34 -20.43
N THR A 173 -13.26 -0.19 -19.22
CA THR A 173 -14.38 -0.25 -18.27
C THR A 173 -14.98 1.13 -17.99
N SER A 174 -16.31 1.26 -17.91
CA SER A 174 -17.01 2.49 -17.51
C SER A 174 -16.66 3.72 -18.39
N ASN A 175 -16.86 3.63 -19.71
CA ASN A 175 -16.48 4.70 -20.64
C ASN A 175 -17.62 5.26 -21.50
N ASP A 176 -18.87 4.92 -21.17
CA ASP A 176 -20.05 5.30 -21.95
C ASP A 176 -19.94 4.93 -23.44
N ILE A 177 -19.19 3.87 -23.77
CA ILE A 177 -19.08 3.37 -25.14
C ILE A 177 -20.39 2.66 -25.50
N GLU A 178 -21.00 3.06 -26.60
CA GLU A 178 -22.23 2.49 -27.14
C GLU A 178 -21.91 1.63 -28.37
N GLN A 179 -22.96 1.24 -29.10
CA GLN A 179 -22.87 0.35 -30.25
C GLN A 179 -21.91 0.84 -31.36
N LYS A 180 -21.83 2.15 -31.66
CA LYS A 180 -20.99 2.62 -32.78
C LYS A 180 -19.51 2.61 -32.44
N GLY A 181 -19.17 2.92 -31.19
CA GLY A 181 -17.81 2.84 -30.67
C GLY A 181 -17.29 1.41 -30.69
N VAL A 182 -18.09 0.47 -30.16
CA VAL A 182 -17.76 -0.97 -30.22
C VAL A 182 -17.64 -1.45 -31.65
N GLN A 183 -18.48 -0.99 -32.58
CA GLN A 183 -18.37 -1.38 -33.98
C GLN A 183 -17.04 -1.01 -34.62
N SER A 184 -16.50 0.14 -34.26
CA SER A 184 -15.20 0.58 -34.78
C SER A 184 -14.06 -0.22 -34.14
N LEU A 185 -14.12 -0.45 -32.82
CA LEU A 185 -13.15 -1.29 -32.11
C LEU A 185 -13.15 -2.72 -32.68
N ALA A 186 -14.32 -3.34 -32.82
CA ALA A 186 -14.47 -4.70 -33.37
C ALA A 186 -13.83 -4.84 -34.76
N ASN A 187 -14.05 -3.85 -35.63
CA ASN A 187 -13.50 -3.88 -36.99
C ASN A 187 -11.97 -3.79 -37.03
N SER A 188 -11.34 -3.18 -36.01
CA SER A 188 -9.89 -3.06 -35.97
C SER A 188 -9.20 -4.28 -35.35
N LEU A 189 -9.88 -5.05 -34.49
CA LEU A 189 -9.28 -6.17 -33.72
C LEU A 189 -8.49 -7.20 -34.54
N LYS A 190 -8.89 -7.45 -35.80
CA LYS A 190 -8.17 -8.37 -36.69
C LYS A 190 -6.76 -7.91 -37.06
N ASP A 191 -6.50 -6.61 -36.95
CA ASP A 191 -5.24 -5.96 -37.29
C ASP A 191 -4.45 -5.56 -36.02
N THR A 192 -4.75 -6.19 -34.86
CA THR A 192 -4.11 -5.91 -33.57
C THR A 192 -3.60 -7.18 -32.87
N GLU A 193 -2.70 -6.99 -31.91
CA GLU A 193 -2.14 -8.04 -31.04
C GLU A 193 -2.91 -8.19 -29.71
N ILE A 194 -4.12 -7.61 -29.61
CA ILE A 194 -4.89 -7.58 -28.36
C ILE A 194 -5.39 -8.99 -28.02
N THR A 195 -5.00 -9.46 -26.84
CA THR A 195 -5.44 -10.75 -26.28
C THR A 195 -6.40 -10.58 -25.10
N ILE A 196 -6.31 -9.46 -24.36
CA ILE A 196 -7.17 -9.16 -23.21
C ILE A 196 -7.94 -7.87 -23.50
N LEU A 197 -9.27 -7.96 -23.53
CA LEU A 197 -10.16 -6.82 -23.74
C LEU A 197 -11.20 -6.75 -22.63
N ASN A 198 -11.20 -5.64 -21.89
CA ASN A 198 -12.21 -5.35 -20.89
C ASN A 198 -13.07 -4.15 -21.30
N LEU A 199 -14.36 -4.40 -21.45
CA LEU A 199 -15.39 -3.45 -21.86
C LEU A 199 -16.52 -3.38 -20.82
N CYS A 200 -16.28 -3.78 -19.57
CA CYS A 200 -17.31 -3.79 -18.53
C CYS A 200 -17.97 -2.40 -18.31
N ALA A 201 -19.20 -2.40 -17.82
CA ALA A 201 -19.96 -1.21 -17.43
C ALA A 201 -20.03 -0.11 -18.52
N ASN A 202 -20.24 -0.50 -19.78
CA ASN A 202 -20.51 0.40 -20.90
C ASN A 202 -22.00 0.28 -21.33
N LYS A 203 -22.36 0.85 -22.48
CA LYS A 203 -23.72 0.86 -23.03
C LYS A 203 -23.78 0.15 -24.38
N ILE A 204 -23.04 -0.96 -24.48
CA ILE A 204 -22.82 -1.69 -25.74
C ILE A 204 -24.14 -2.17 -26.36
N GLY A 205 -25.04 -2.68 -25.50
CA GLY A 205 -26.32 -3.24 -25.93
C GLY A 205 -26.17 -4.45 -26.85
N GLN A 206 -27.32 -4.95 -27.31
CA GLN A 206 -27.43 -6.09 -28.21
C GLN A 206 -26.64 -5.90 -29.52
N THR A 207 -26.84 -4.78 -30.22
CA THR A 207 -26.22 -4.51 -31.52
C THR A 207 -24.68 -4.45 -31.43
N GLY A 208 -24.15 -3.78 -30.41
CA GLY A 208 -22.70 -3.71 -30.22
C GLY A 208 -22.09 -5.08 -29.92
N ALA A 209 -22.78 -5.92 -29.14
CA ALA A 209 -22.34 -7.28 -28.84
C ALA A 209 -22.32 -8.17 -30.08
N ILE A 210 -23.35 -8.10 -30.94
CA ILE A 210 -23.41 -8.81 -32.23
C ILE A 210 -22.21 -8.49 -33.09
N THR A 211 -21.92 -7.19 -33.22
CA THR A 211 -20.80 -6.71 -34.01
C THR A 211 -19.46 -7.20 -33.47
N LEU A 212 -19.26 -7.12 -32.15
CA LEU A 212 -18.05 -7.60 -31.52
C LEU A 212 -17.89 -9.10 -31.79
N ALA A 213 -18.96 -9.88 -31.63
CA ALA A 213 -18.97 -11.33 -31.87
C ALA A 213 -18.42 -11.71 -33.24
N ASN A 214 -18.90 -11.04 -34.30
CA ASN A 214 -18.50 -11.32 -35.68
C ASN A 214 -17.00 -11.05 -35.94
N SER A 215 -16.36 -10.22 -35.12
CA SER A 215 -14.93 -9.90 -35.25
C SER A 215 -14.00 -10.86 -34.51
N LEU A 216 -14.49 -11.59 -33.50
CA LEU A 216 -13.66 -12.39 -32.58
C LEU A 216 -12.90 -13.52 -33.27
N LYS A 217 -13.47 -14.13 -34.31
CA LYS A 217 -12.83 -15.25 -35.01
C LYS A 217 -11.51 -14.87 -35.68
N ASN A 218 -11.39 -13.61 -36.09
CA ASN A 218 -10.21 -13.09 -36.77
C ASN A 218 -9.30 -12.29 -35.83
N SER A 219 -9.60 -12.25 -34.53
CA SER A 219 -8.77 -11.57 -33.53
C SER A 219 -7.94 -12.55 -32.70
N GLN A 220 -7.02 -12.01 -31.90
CA GLN A 220 -6.19 -12.77 -30.96
C GLN A 220 -6.79 -12.81 -29.54
N ILE A 221 -8.05 -12.38 -29.35
CA ILE A 221 -8.63 -12.24 -28.01
C ILE A 221 -8.79 -13.62 -27.35
N THR A 222 -8.18 -13.77 -26.18
CA THR A 222 -8.28 -14.93 -25.28
C THR A 222 -9.12 -14.62 -24.05
N ASN A 223 -9.12 -13.35 -23.58
CA ASN A 223 -9.88 -12.90 -22.43
C ASN A 223 -10.79 -11.72 -22.81
N LEU A 224 -12.10 -11.93 -22.67
CA LEU A 224 -13.11 -10.91 -22.96
C LEU A 224 -14.02 -10.68 -21.75
N GLU A 225 -14.05 -9.43 -21.28
CA GLU A 225 -14.90 -8.96 -20.19
C GLU A 225 -15.95 -7.98 -20.72
N LEU A 226 -17.22 -8.34 -20.57
CA LEU A 226 -18.38 -7.62 -21.09
C LEU A 226 -19.45 -7.38 -20.02
N GLY A 227 -19.11 -7.48 -18.74
CA GLY A 227 -20.10 -7.33 -17.67
C GLY A 227 -20.76 -5.94 -17.64
N GLY A 228 -22.03 -5.82 -17.23
CA GLY A 228 -22.68 -4.51 -17.04
C GLY A 228 -23.05 -3.75 -18.32
N ASN A 229 -23.34 -4.44 -19.43
CA ASN A 229 -23.51 -3.84 -20.77
C ASN A 229 -24.92 -3.91 -21.36
N ARG A 230 -25.90 -4.43 -20.62
CA ARG A 230 -27.31 -4.58 -21.06
C ARG A 230 -27.44 -5.30 -22.41
N ILE A 231 -26.68 -6.38 -22.58
CA ILE A 231 -26.62 -7.11 -23.86
C ILE A 231 -27.94 -7.85 -24.14
N GLY A 232 -28.55 -8.44 -23.12
CA GLY A 232 -29.78 -9.22 -23.24
C GLY A 232 -29.63 -10.53 -24.03
N ASP A 233 -30.70 -11.33 -24.05
CA ASP A 233 -30.68 -12.69 -24.62
C ASP A 233 -30.33 -12.74 -26.10
N HIS A 234 -30.92 -11.86 -26.90
CA HIS A 234 -30.67 -11.87 -28.34
C HIS A 234 -29.22 -11.51 -28.69
N GLY A 235 -28.61 -10.57 -27.96
CA GLY A 235 -27.20 -10.22 -28.16
C GLY A 235 -26.27 -11.39 -27.83
N ILE A 236 -26.59 -12.11 -26.75
CA ILE A 236 -25.86 -13.32 -26.36
C ILE A 236 -26.07 -14.47 -27.34
N HIS A 237 -27.26 -14.61 -27.91
CA HIS A 237 -27.55 -15.65 -28.90
C HIS A 237 -26.60 -15.56 -30.10
N ILE A 238 -26.42 -14.36 -30.64
CA ILE A 238 -25.52 -14.15 -31.78
C ILE A 238 -24.05 -14.18 -31.34
N LEU A 239 -23.73 -13.69 -30.14
CA LEU A 239 -22.40 -13.86 -29.55
C LEU A 239 -22.01 -15.33 -29.59
N ALA A 240 -22.87 -16.20 -29.05
CA ALA A 240 -22.65 -17.64 -28.95
C ALA A 240 -22.39 -18.32 -30.29
N GLN A 241 -23.15 -17.96 -31.33
CA GLN A 241 -22.99 -18.51 -32.69
C GLN A 241 -21.60 -18.21 -33.29
N ASN A 242 -20.93 -17.15 -32.83
CA ASN A 242 -19.65 -16.71 -33.36
C ASN A 242 -18.45 -17.05 -32.47
N LEU A 243 -18.65 -17.77 -31.35
CA LEU A 243 -17.54 -18.18 -30.47
C LEU A 243 -16.73 -19.35 -31.03
N LYS A 244 -17.32 -20.17 -31.91
CA LYS A 244 -16.64 -21.33 -32.50
C LYS A 244 -15.47 -20.92 -33.38
N GLY A 245 -14.30 -21.47 -33.07
CA GLY A 245 -13.04 -21.16 -33.77
C GLY A 245 -12.35 -19.88 -33.30
N THR A 246 -12.85 -19.22 -32.26
CA THR A 246 -12.14 -18.12 -31.58
C THR A 246 -11.02 -18.66 -30.67
N GLN A 247 -10.15 -17.77 -30.18
CA GLN A 247 -9.10 -18.10 -29.21
C GLN A 247 -9.56 -17.92 -27.75
N LEU A 248 -10.84 -17.60 -27.50
CA LEU A 248 -11.33 -17.28 -26.17
C LEU A 248 -11.21 -18.45 -25.19
N THR A 249 -10.57 -18.16 -24.05
CA THR A 249 -10.46 -19.03 -22.88
C THR A 249 -11.24 -18.48 -21.69
N TYR A 250 -11.47 -17.17 -21.65
CA TYR A 250 -12.16 -16.48 -20.58
C TYR A 250 -13.26 -15.56 -21.14
N LEU A 251 -14.48 -15.71 -20.62
CA LEU A 251 -15.63 -14.89 -21.00
C LEU A 251 -16.39 -14.42 -19.76
N GLY A 252 -16.38 -13.10 -19.54
CA GLY A 252 -17.12 -12.45 -18.46
C GLY A 252 -18.36 -11.73 -18.97
N LEU A 253 -19.52 -12.11 -18.44
CA LEU A 253 -20.84 -11.63 -18.86
C LEU A 253 -21.72 -11.23 -17.67
N HIS A 254 -21.12 -10.92 -16.53
CA HIS A 254 -21.85 -10.57 -15.31
C HIS A 254 -22.74 -9.32 -15.51
N TYR A 255 -23.92 -9.23 -14.88
CA TYR A 255 -24.82 -8.06 -15.01
C TYR A 255 -25.16 -7.66 -16.47
N ASN A 256 -25.70 -8.56 -17.28
CA ASN A 256 -26.05 -8.27 -18.69
C ASN A 256 -27.53 -8.50 -19.05
N ASP A 257 -28.39 -8.65 -18.03
CA ASP A 257 -29.81 -8.94 -18.21
C ASP A 257 -30.04 -10.20 -19.06
N ILE A 258 -29.17 -11.20 -18.91
CA ILE A 258 -29.27 -12.47 -19.64
C ILE A 258 -30.27 -13.38 -18.93
N GLY A 259 -31.32 -13.76 -19.64
CA GLY A 259 -32.32 -14.75 -19.29
C GLY A 259 -31.96 -16.17 -19.75
N ASN A 260 -32.97 -17.04 -19.76
CA ASN A 260 -32.79 -18.46 -20.07
C ASN A 260 -32.43 -18.70 -21.53
N GLU A 261 -33.09 -18.01 -22.46
CA GLU A 261 -32.83 -18.14 -23.89
C GLU A 261 -31.38 -17.77 -24.24
N GLY A 262 -30.86 -16.69 -23.65
CA GLY A 262 -29.49 -16.23 -23.86
C GLY A 262 -28.47 -17.20 -23.28
N VAL A 263 -28.69 -17.67 -22.04
CA VAL A 263 -27.80 -18.66 -21.42
C VAL A 263 -27.82 -20.00 -22.17
N GLN A 264 -28.98 -20.47 -22.63
CA GLN A 264 -29.10 -21.67 -23.45
C GLN A 264 -28.29 -21.54 -24.74
N ALA A 265 -28.46 -20.42 -25.46
CA ALA A 265 -27.73 -20.17 -26.69
C ALA A 265 -26.22 -20.12 -26.43
N LEU A 266 -25.79 -19.41 -25.39
CA LEU A 266 -24.38 -19.33 -24.98
C LEU A 266 -23.78 -20.70 -24.74
N ILE A 267 -24.45 -21.54 -23.97
CA ILE A 267 -23.88 -22.81 -23.54
C ILE A 267 -23.83 -23.81 -24.70
N HIS A 268 -24.77 -23.74 -25.64
CA HIS A 268 -24.66 -24.46 -26.90
C HIS A 268 -23.50 -23.97 -27.75
N GLY A 269 -23.32 -22.64 -27.86
CA GLY A 269 -22.25 -22.03 -28.67
C GLY A 269 -20.83 -22.30 -28.16
N ILE A 270 -20.66 -22.58 -26.86
CA ILE A 270 -19.34 -22.79 -26.26
C ILE A 270 -18.87 -24.26 -26.20
N GLN A 271 -19.69 -25.24 -26.61
CA GLN A 271 -19.34 -26.67 -26.54
C GLN A 271 -18.01 -26.97 -27.26
N ASP A 272 -17.85 -26.48 -28.48
CA ASP A 272 -16.65 -26.68 -29.31
C ASP A 272 -15.66 -25.50 -29.20
N THR A 273 -15.55 -24.88 -28.03
CA THR A 273 -14.65 -23.72 -27.80
C THR A 273 -13.57 -24.03 -26.75
N LYS A 274 -12.58 -23.14 -26.64
CA LYS A 274 -11.51 -23.21 -25.65
C LYS A 274 -11.87 -22.55 -24.32
N ILE A 275 -13.13 -22.14 -24.12
CA ILE A 275 -13.55 -21.40 -22.93
C ILE A 275 -13.50 -22.30 -21.70
N ILE A 276 -12.66 -21.91 -20.74
CA ILE A 276 -12.46 -22.60 -19.46
C ILE A 276 -13.05 -21.81 -18.28
N ASN A 277 -13.18 -20.49 -18.40
CA ASN A 277 -13.71 -19.62 -17.35
C ASN A 277 -14.90 -18.83 -17.89
N LEU A 278 -16.05 -19.05 -17.27
CA LEU A 278 -17.30 -18.40 -17.62
C LEU A 278 -17.91 -17.73 -16.38
N LYS A 279 -18.04 -16.40 -16.43
CA LYS A 279 -18.72 -15.61 -15.39
C LYS A 279 -20.08 -15.12 -15.87
N LEU A 280 -21.13 -15.66 -15.29
CA LEU A 280 -22.52 -15.25 -15.55
C LEU A 280 -23.16 -14.55 -14.34
N SER A 281 -22.38 -14.15 -13.35
CA SER A 281 -22.86 -13.60 -12.08
C SER A 281 -23.85 -12.44 -12.27
N SER A 282 -24.87 -12.35 -11.42
CA SER A 282 -25.91 -11.33 -11.44
C SER A 282 -26.64 -11.19 -12.78
N ASN A 283 -26.99 -12.32 -13.41
CA ASN A 283 -27.95 -12.39 -14.52
C ASN A 283 -29.31 -12.95 -14.06
N HIS A 284 -30.25 -13.22 -14.97
CA HIS A 284 -31.62 -13.62 -14.64
C HIS A 284 -31.95 -15.04 -15.16
N ILE A 285 -31.27 -16.05 -14.62
CA ILE A 285 -31.49 -17.45 -15.01
C ILE A 285 -32.67 -18.01 -14.20
N TRP A 286 -33.79 -18.30 -14.83
CA TRP A 286 -35.00 -18.86 -14.20
C TRP A 286 -35.17 -20.35 -14.50
N TYR A 287 -36.08 -21.01 -13.79
CA TYR A 287 -36.25 -22.47 -13.87
C TYR A 287 -36.57 -22.98 -15.27
N GLU A 288 -37.48 -22.30 -15.98
CA GLU A 288 -37.97 -22.70 -17.29
C GLU A 288 -36.78 -22.78 -18.26
N GLU A 289 -36.62 -23.87 -19.02
CA GLU A 289 -35.55 -24.06 -20.02
C GLU A 289 -34.11 -24.25 -19.48
N SER A 290 -33.89 -24.20 -18.16
CA SER A 290 -32.57 -24.46 -17.54
C SER A 290 -32.03 -25.89 -17.73
N GLU A 291 -32.87 -26.80 -18.24
CA GLU A 291 -32.51 -28.21 -18.52
C GLU A 291 -31.56 -28.36 -19.70
N THR A 292 -31.78 -27.57 -20.75
CA THR A 292 -30.89 -27.55 -21.91
C THR A 292 -29.53 -26.96 -21.54
N LEU A 293 -29.53 -25.92 -20.70
CA LEU A 293 -28.33 -25.34 -20.10
C LEU A 293 -27.52 -26.43 -19.38
N ALA A 294 -28.13 -27.10 -18.41
CA ALA A 294 -27.44 -28.05 -17.56
C ALA A 294 -26.86 -29.24 -18.35
N ARG A 295 -27.66 -29.82 -19.26
CA ARG A 295 -27.22 -30.94 -20.12
C ARG A 295 -26.02 -30.61 -20.99
N SER A 296 -25.89 -29.36 -21.39
CA SER A 296 -24.86 -28.91 -22.32
C SER A 296 -23.52 -28.65 -21.64
N LEU A 297 -23.50 -28.40 -20.33
CA LEU A 297 -22.26 -28.15 -19.57
C LEU A 297 -21.22 -29.27 -19.70
N LYS A 298 -21.67 -30.53 -19.76
CA LYS A 298 -20.77 -31.70 -19.90
C LYS A 298 -20.03 -31.75 -21.24
N HIS A 299 -20.52 -31.00 -22.22
CA HIS A 299 -19.92 -30.88 -23.55
C HIS A 299 -19.05 -29.63 -23.68
N THR A 300 -18.70 -28.97 -22.57
CA THR A 300 -17.85 -27.78 -22.55
C THR A 300 -16.51 -28.07 -21.86
N HIS A 301 -15.53 -27.19 -22.08
CA HIS A 301 -14.23 -27.22 -21.39
C HIS A 301 -14.22 -26.38 -20.10
N ILE A 302 -15.39 -25.94 -19.61
CA ILE A 302 -15.48 -25.06 -18.46
C ILE A 302 -14.96 -25.76 -17.21
N THR A 303 -13.98 -25.14 -16.56
CA THR A 303 -13.44 -25.55 -15.26
C THR A 303 -13.85 -24.58 -14.15
N HIS A 304 -14.11 -23.31 -14.48
CA HIS A 304 -14.52 -22.27 -13.54
C HIS A 304 -15.85 -21.66 -14.00
N LEU A 305 -16.89 -21.85 -13.19
CA LEU A 305 -18.22 -21.35 -13.47
C LEU A 305 -18.74 -20.53 -12.29
N SER A 306 -18.99 -19.24 -12.52
CA SER A 306 -19.71 -18.40 -11.56
C SER A 306 -21.11 -18.11 -12.03
N LEU A 307 -22.07 -18.52 -11.21
CA LEU A 307 -23.50 -18.25 -11.32
C LEU A 307 -24.00 -17.44 -10.11
N ALA A 308 -23.09 -16.73 -9.44
CA ALA A 308 -23.41 -15.98 -8.23
C ALA A 308 -24.52 -14.98 -8.48
N GLY A 309 -25.54 -14.91 -7.62
CA GLY A 309 -26.65 -13.96 -7.77
C GLY A 309 -27.47 -14.09 -9.07
N SER A 310 -27.35 -15.21 -9.80
CA SER A 310 -27.91 -15.38 -11.14
C SER A 310 -29.05 -16.39 -11.25
N ILE A 311 -29.09 -17.38 -10.36
CA ILE A 311 -30.02 -18.51 -10.46
C ILE A 311 -31.29 -18.27 -9.66
N GLY A 312 -32.43 -18.54 -10.29
CA GLY A 312 -33.75 -18.56 -9.69
C GLY A 312 -34.07 -19.88 -8.99
N ARG A 313 -35.28 -19.95 -8.41
CA ARG A 313 -35.77 -21.13 -7.70
C ARG A 313 -35.79 -22.35 -8.62
N GLY A 314 -35.28 -23.51 -8.16
CA GLY A 314 -35.31 -24.76 -8.91
C GLY A 314 -34.25 -24.91 -10.00
N VAL A 315 -33.54 -23.85 -10.40
CA VAL A 315 -32.46 -23.93 -11.40
C VAL A 315 -31.32 -24.82 -10.91
N LEU A 316 -30.98 -24.74 -9.62
CA LEU A 316 -29.91 -25.56 -9.05
C LEU A 316 -30.22 -27.06 -9.13
N LYS A 317 -31.49 -27.49 -9.01
CA LYS A 317 -31.87 -28.89 -9.23
C LYS A 317 -31.38 -29.38 -10.59
N VAL A 318 -31.67 -28.61 -11.62
CA VAL A 318 -31.44 -28.98 -13.00
C VAL A 318 -29.94 -28.99 -13.32
N ILE A 319 -29.21 -27.98 -12.84
CA ILE A 319 -27.74 -27.94 -12.90
C ILE A 319 -27.15 -29.18 -12.22
N SER A 320 -27.60 -29.48 -11.00
CA SER A 320 -27.10 -30.60 -10.20
C SER A 320 -27.24 -31.95 -10.91
N GLU A 321 -28.38 -32.20 -11.55
CA GLU A 321 -28.65 -33.43 -12.32
C GLU A 321 -27.69 -33.62 -13.52
N ASN A 322 -26.91 -32.60 -13.91
CA ASN A 322 -26.00 -32.64 -15.06
C ASN A 322 -24.56 -32.19 -14.74
N LEU A 323 -24.19 -32.03 -13.46
CA LEU A 323 -22.80 -31.71 -13.09
C LEU A 323 -21.85 -32.90 -13.29
N VAL A 324 -22.37 -34.13 -13.24
CA VAL A 324 -21.58 -35.35 -13.46
C VAL A 324 -21.04 -35.38 -14.89
N GLY A 325 -19.75 -35.65 -15.03
CA GLY A 325 -19.05 -35.66 -16.32
C GLY A 325 -18.61 -34.29 -16.83
N THR A 326 -18.95 -33.20 -16.15
CA THR A 326 -18.39 -31.87 -16.45
C THR A 326 -16.92 -31.76 -16.05
N GLN A 327 -16.24 -30.73 -16.56
CA GLN A 327 -14.86 -30.40 -16.17
C GLN A 327 -14.79 -29.37 -15.03
N ILE A 328 -15.92 -29.04 -14.39
CA ILE A 328 -16.02 -27.97 -13.40
C ILE A 328 -15.26 -28.36 -12.13
N ILE A 329 -14.30 -27.50 -11.76
CA ILE A 329 -13.45 -27.61 -10.56
C ILE A 329 -13.87 -26.54 -9.55
N ASN A 330 -14.15 -25.32 -10.01
CA ASN A 330 -14.64 -24.21 -9.19
C ASN A 330 -16.08 -23.88 -9.60
N LEU A 331 -17.00 -24.00 -8.64
CA LEU A 331 -18.40 -23.67 -8.80
C LEU A 331 -18.82 -22.61 -7.77
N ASP A 332 -19.09 -21.40 -8.25
CA ASP A 332 -19.56 -20.29 -7.43
C ASP A 332 -21.07 -20.08 -7.59
N LEU A 333 -21.80 -20.41 -6.51
CA LEU A 333 -23.25 -20.29 -6.36
C LEU A 333 -23.61 -19.24 -5.30
N SER A 334 -22.69 -18.34 -4.95
CA SER A 334 -22.91 -17.36 -3.89
C SER A 334 -24.00 -16.34 -4.22
N CYS A 335 -24.55 -15.68 -3.21
CA CYS A 335 -25.47 -14.55 -3.34
C CYS A 335 -26.76 -14.79 -4.14
N ASN A 336 -27.13 -16.04 -4.45
CA ASN A 336 -28.35 -16.34 -5.22
C ASN A 336 -29.62 -16.10 -4.42
N ARG A 337 -29.58 -16.31 -3.10
CA ARG A 337 -30.69 -16.12 -2.13
C ARG A 337 -31.96 -16.95 -2.42
N SER A 338 -32.07 -17.55 -3.61
CA SER A 338 -33.13 -18.43 -4.09
C SER A 338 -32.85 -19.91 -3.82
N ILE A 339 -31.58 -20.26 -3.55
CA ILE A 339 -31.15 -21.61 -3.21
C ILE A 339 -31.69 -21.97 -1.83
N THR A 340 -32.55 -22.99 -1.78
CA THR A 340 -33.25 -23.47 -0.58
C THR A 340 -32.81 -24.89 -0.19
N SER A 341 -33.32 -25.40 0.93
CA SER A 341 -33.09 -26.78 1.37
C SER A 341 -33.49 -27.84 0.35
N LYS A 342 -34.53 -27.58 -0.46
CA LYS A 342 -34.98 -28.51 -1.51
C LYS A 342 -33.96 -28.66 -2.63
N ASP A 343 -33.30 -27.56 -3.01
CA ASP A 343 -32.32 -27.55 -4.08
C ASP A 343 -31.05 -28.34 -3.69
N MET A 344 -30.65 -28.26 -2.42
CA MET A 344 -29.46 -28.95 -1.92
C MET A 344 -29.55 -30.47 -1.97
N LYS A 345 -30.75 -31.05 -1.84
CA LYS A 345 -30.96 -32.50 -1.96
C LYS A 345 -30.54 -33.02 -3.34
N PHE A 346 -30.78 -32.22 -4.39
CA PHE A 346 -30.37 -32.59 -5.74
C PHE A 346 -28.87 -32.48 -5.92
N LEU A 347 -28.25 -31.40 -5.42
CA LEU A 347 -26.80 -31.25 -5.51
C LEU A 347 -26.04 -32.34 -4.75
N ALA A 348 -26.48 -32.65 -3.54
CA ALA A 348 -25.80 -33.61 -2.67
C ALA A 348 -25.71 -35.00 -3.30
N LYS A 349 -26.74 -35.44 -4.01
CA LYS A 349 -26.84 -36.79 -4.57
C LYS A 349 -25.63 -37.18 -5.44
N ASP A 350 -25.16 -36.23 -6.26
CA ASP A 350 -24.21 -36.51 -7.33
C ASP A 350 -22.84 -35.82 -7.14
N LEU A 351 -22.67 -35.05 -6.06
CA LEU A 351 -21.47 -34.24 -5.81
C LEU A 351 -20.18 -35.07 -5.79
N LYS A 352 -20.20 -36.27 -5.22
CA LYS A 352 -19.06 -37.21 -5.19
C LYS A 352 -18.58 -37.66 -6.58
N ASN A 353 -19.45 -37.59 -7.58
CA ASN A 353 -19.16 -37.97 -8.96
C ASN A 353 -18.73 -36.77 -9.82
N THR A 354 -18.50 -35.60 -9.20
CA THR A 354 -18.04 -34.38 -9.88
C THR A 354 -16.54 -34.16 -9.68
N LYS A 355 -15.96 -33.24 -10.46
CA LYS A 355 -14.56 -32.80 -10.32
C LYS A 355 -14.40 -31.57 -9.42
N ILE A 356 -15.48 -31.16 -8.73
CA ILE A 356 -15.49 -29.92 -7.96
C ILE A 356 -14.56 -30.04 -6.75
N THR A 357 -13.61 -29.12 -6.65
CA THR A 357 -12.72 -28.97 -5.50
C THR A 357 -13.06 -27.72 -4.68
N GLU A 358 -13.66 -26.71 -5.31
CA GLU A 358 -14.04 -25.44 -4.69
C GLU A 358 -15.53 -25.17 -4.89
N LEU A 359 -16.25 -25.06 -3.79
CA LEU A 359 -17.70 -24.88 -3.80
C LEU A 359 -18.10 -23.72 -2.89
N ASN A 360 -18.70 -22.69 -3.49
CA ASN A 360 -19.08 -21.47 -2.77
C ASN A 360 -20.61 -21.29 -2.72
N PHE A 361 -21.16 -21.32 -1.52
CA PHE A 361 -22.56 -21.05 -1.20
C PHE A 361 -22.77 -19.78 -0.38
N TYR A 362 -21.78 -18.91 -0.24
CA TYR A 362 -21.87 -17.68 0.55
C TYR A 362 -23.20 -16.95 0.31
N ASN A 363 -23.89 -16.57 1.38
CA ASN A 363 -25.08 -15.72 1.34
C ASN A 363 -26.25 -16.29 0.52
N ASN A 364 -26.65 -17.53 0.84
CA ASN A 364 -27.85 -18.18 0.33
C ASN A 364 -28.88 -18.47 1.44
N ARG A 365 -29.96 -19.21 1.12
CA ARG A 365 -31.04 -19.54 2.06
C ARG A 365 -31.18 -21.06 2.25
N MET A 366 -30.04 -21.76 2.28
CA MET A 366 -29.99 -23.22 2.39
C MET A 366 -30.70 -23.73 3.65
N GLY A 367 -30.50 -23.07 4.79
CA GLY A 367 -31.10 -23.47 6.06
C GLY A 367 -30.57 -24.81 6.59
N GLU A 368 -31.18 -25.25 7.69
CA GLU A 368 -30.79 -26.46 8.41
C GLU A 368 -30.98 -27.75 7.58
N GLU A 369 -32.18 -27.95 7.05
CA GLU A 369 -32.49 -29.10 6.18
C GLU A 369 -31.57 -29.18 4.95
N GLY A 370 -31.15 -28.03 4.41
CA GLY A 370 -30.26 -27.98 3.26
C GLY A 370 -28.83 -28.38 3.61
N ALA A 371 -28.35 -28.03 4.80
CA ALA A 371 -27.06 -28.47 5.31
C ALA A 371 -27.06 -29.97 5.62
N ILE A 372 -28.16 -30.50 6.18
CA ILE A 372 -28.36 -31.94 6.37
C ILE A 372 -28.26 -32.65 5.01
N ALA A 373 -29.01 -32.18 4.01
CA ALA A 373 -28.95 -32.75 2.67
C ALA A 373 -27.54 -32.70 2.08
N LEU A 374 -26.85 -31.55 2.16
CA LEU A 374 -25.48 -31.42 1.67
C LEU A 374 -24.52 -32.41 2.35
N SER A 375 -24.65 -32.61 3.67
CA SER A 375 -23.80 -33.53 4.42
C SER A 375 -23.85 -34.97 3.88
N GLU A 376 -25.02 -35.44 3.44
CA GLU A 376 -25.18 -36.77 2.86
C GLU A 376 -24.36 -36.94 1.57
N GLY A 377 -24.14 -35.84 0.84
CA GLY A 377 -23.45 -35.78 -0.44
C GLY A 377 -21.96 -35.44 -0.40
N LEU A 378 -21.44 -34.97 0.75
CA LEU A 378 -20.05 -34.52 0.88
C LEU A 378 -19.03 -35.66 1.00
N LYS A 379 -19.48 -36.85 1.40
CA LYS A 379 -18.62 -38.02 1.58
C LYS A 379 -17.92 -38.39 0.28
N ASP A 380 -16.63 -38.69 0.36
CA ASP A 380 -15.79 -39.11 -0.77
C ASP A 380 -15.71 -38.09 -1.93
N THR A 381 -16.03 -36.82 -1.66
CA THR A 381 -15.86 -35.74 -2.64
C THR A 381 -14.41 -35.28 -2.74
N GLN A 382 -14.08 -34.61 -3.85
CA GLN A 382 -12.78 -33.96 -4.06
C GLN A 382 -12.72 -32.53 -3.48
N ILE A 383 -13.77 -32.10 -2.76
CA ILE A 383 -13.90 -30.73 -2.25
C ILE A 383 -12.85 -30.49 -1.16
N THR A 384 -12.02 -29.47 -1.37
CA THR A 384 -11.01 -29.01 -0.43
C THR A 384 -11.36 -27.65 0.17
N ASN A 385 -12.13 -26.83 -0.54
CA ASN A 385 -12.60 -25.52 -0.07
C ASN A 385 -14.13 -25.42 -0.15
N LEU A 386 -14.76 -25.21 1.01
CA LEU A 386 -16.21 -25.15 1.14
C LEU A 386 -16.62 -23.89 1.92
N ASP A 387 -17.32 -22.98 1.23
CA ASP A 387 -17.91 -21.80 1.86
C ASP A 387 -19.43 -21.95 2.00
N LEU A 388 -19.91 -22.10 3.24
CA LEU A 388 -21.33 -22.16 3.58
C LEU A 388 -21.79 -20.94 4.38
N SER A 389 -20.98 -19.88 4.42
CA SER A 389 -21.25 -18.75 5.30
C SER A 389 -22.54 -18.02 4.93
N TYR A 390 -23.19 -17.43 5.94
CA TYR A 390 -24.47 -16.72 5.80
C TYR A 390 -25.64 -17.58 5.27
N ASN A 391 -25.67 -18.89 5.58
CA ASN A 391 -26.75 -19.80 5.14
C ASN A 391 -27.76 -20.22 6.22
N ARG A 392 -27.61 -19.75 7.47
CA ARG A 392 -28.44 -20.17 8.61
C ARG A 392 -28.47 -21.71 8.76
N ILE A 393 -27.29 -22.32 8.81
CA ILE A 393 -27.08 -23.77 8.91
C ILE A 393 -27.80 -24.39 10.11
N GLY A 394 -27.94 -23.68 11.23
CA GLY A 394 -28.62 -24.20 12.41
C GLY A 394 -27.83 -25.29 13.14
N ILE A 395 -28.42 -25.82 14.21
CA ILE A 395 -27.80 -26.79 15.09
C ILE A 395 -27.73 -28.16 14.41
N GLU A 396 -28.87 -28.66 13.91
CA GLU A 396 -28.94 -30.00 13.33
C GLU A 396 -28.18 -30.09 12.00
N GLY A 397 -28.14 -28.99 11.25
CA GLY A 397 -27.34 -28.87 10.04
C GLY A 397 -25.85 -28.96 10.33
N THR A 398 -25.37 -28.30 11.40
CA THR A 398 -23.97 -28.43 11.83
C THR A 398 -23.67 -29.83 12.36
N LYS A 399 -24.57 -30.45 13.13
CA LYS A 399 -24.41 -31.85 13.57
C LYS A 399 -24.29 -32.82 12.38
N ALA A 400 -25.13 -32.63 11.37
CA ALA A 400 -25.09 -33.46 10.16
C ALA A 400 -23.79 -33.28 9.38
N LEU A 401 -23.30 -32.04 9.22
CA LEU A 401 -21.97 -31.77 8.65
C LEU A 401 -20.88 -32.46 9.47
N ALA A 402 -20.90 -32.33 10.80
CA ALA A 402 -19.90 -32.96 11.67
C ALA A 402 -19.79 -34.47 11.43
N ASN A 403 -20.91 -35.18 11.31
CA ASN A 403 -20.96 -36.64 11.09
C ASN A 403 -20.29 -37.13 9.79
N VAL A 404 -19.88 -36.23 8.90
CA VAL A 404 -19.30 -36.59 7.60
C VAL A 404 -17.92 -36.00 7.34
N LEU A 405 -17.48 -34.99 8.10
CA LEU A 405 -16.25 -34.23 7.82
C LEU A 405 -14.98 -35.10 7.81
N ASP A 406 -14.93 -36.13 8.67
CA ASP A 406 -13.85 -37.13 8.74
C ASP A 406 -13.70 -37.95 7.45
N LYS A 407 -14.74 -37.97 6.62
CA LYS A 407 -14.80 -38.68 5.33
C LYS A 407 -14.69 -37.72 4.14
N THR A 408 -14.22 -36.51 4.36
CA THR A 408 -14.05 -35.49 3.31
C THR A 408 -12.59 -35.10 3.11
N ASN A 409 -12.32 -34.40 2.01
CA ASN A 409 -11.03 -33.79 1.72
C ASN A 409 -10.96 -32.30 2.09
N ILE A 410 -11.94 -31.80 2.86
CA ILE A 410 -12.07 -30.38 3.17
C ILE A 410 -10.88 -29.93 4.03
N MET A 411 -10.16 -28.91 3.53
CA MET A 411 -9.06 -28.25 4.22
C MET A 411 -9.45 -26.85 4.71
N SER A 412 -10.38 -26.19 4.01
CA SER A 412 -10.93 -24.88 4.35
C SER A 412 -12.44 -24.96 4.46
N LEU A 413 -12.96 -24.68 5.66
CA LEU A 413 -14.39 -24.70 5.97
C LEU A 413 -14.82 -23.35 6.54
N ASN A 414 -15.72 -22.67 5.83
CA ASN A 414 -16.31 -21.42 6.28
C ASN A 414 -17.78 -21.60 6.69
N LEU A 415 -18.03 -21.50 7.99
CA LEU A 415 -19.35 -21.58 8.63
C LEU A 415 -19.72 -20.25 9.30
N ARG A 416 -19.16 -19.12 8.86
CA ARG A 416 -19.50 -17.80 9.41
C ARG A 416 -21.01 -17.53 9.37
N LYS A 417 -21.56 -17.02 10.47
CA LYS A 417 -23.00 -16.72 10.63
C LYS A 417 -23.91 -17.92 10.38
N SER A 418 -23.53 -19.08 10.91
CA SER A 418 -24.28 -20.33 10.76
C SER A 418 -25.38 -20.55 11.79
N ARG A 419 -25.33 -19.88 12.96
CA ARG A 419 -26.26 -20.11 14.09
C ARG A 419 -26.21 -21.57 14.59
N MET A 420 -25.02 -22.11 14.79
CA MET A 420 -24.83 -23.51 15.19
C MET A 420 -24.96 -23.73 16.69
N GLU A 421 -24.81 -22.66 17.49
CA GLU A 421 -24.90 -22.69 18.94
C GLU A 421 -23.95 -23.72 19.59
N ASP A 422 -24.11 -23.99 20.89
CA ASP A 422 -23.21 -24.88 21.63
C ASP A 422 -23.27 -26.33 21.14
N ASP A 423 -24.46 -26.81 20.82
CA ASP A 423 -24.67 -28.20 20.41
C ASP A 423 -24.05 -28.50 19.03
N GLY A 424 -24.09 -27.54 18.11
CA GLY A 424 -23.39 -27.65 16.82
C GLY A 424 -21.87 -27.62 16.99
N ALA A 425 -21.36 -26.74 17.86
CA ALA A 425 -19.93 -26.67 18.17
C ALA A 425 -19.41 -27.95 18.85
N LYS A 426 -20.17 -28.52 19.79
CA LYS A 426 -19.88 -29.82 20.42
C LYS A 426 -19.77 -30.94 19.40
N ALA A 427 -20.68 -30.98 18.43
CA ALA A 427 -20.64 -31.99 17.38
C ALA A 427 -19.40 -31.85 16.49
N LEU A 428 -19.03 -30.63 16.10
CA LEU A 428 -17.77 -30.38 15.36
C LEU A 428 -16.55 -30.83 16.18
N ALA A 429 -16.48 -30.47 17.46
CA ALA A 429 -15.36 -30.81 18.33
C ALA A 429 -15.03 -32.31 18.35
N VAL A 430 -16.05 -33.18 18.35
CA VAL A 430 -15.87 -34.63 18.35
C VAL A 430 -15.11 -35.12 17.10
N VAL A 431 -15.35 -34.49 15.95
CA VAL A 431 -14.87 -35.00 14.66
C VAL A 431 -13.61 -34.31 14.16
N LEU A 432 -13.38 -33.04 14.54
CA LEU A 432 -12.25 -32.22 14.06
C LEU A 432 -10.89 -32.91 14.12
N PRO A 433 -10.53 -33.68 15.17
CA PRO A 433 -9.26 -34.41 15.22
C PRO A 433 -9.02 -35.37 14.05
N ASN A 434 -10.10 -35.90 13.47
CA ASN A 434 -10.06 -36.87 12.38
C ASN A 434 -10.24 -36.21 11.00
N THR A 435 -10.19 -34.89 10.92
CA THR A 435 -10.38 -34.14 9.66
C THR A 435 -9.06 -33.60 9.10
N LYS A 436 -9.10 -33.14 7.85
CA LYS A 436 -7.97 -32.46 7.17
C LYS A 436 -8.06 -30.93 7.28
N ILE A 437 -8.98 -30.41 8.10
CA ILE A 437 -9.27 -28.97 8.17
C ILE A 437 -8.09 -28.23 8.80
N LYS A 438 -7.57 -27.24 8.06
CA LYS A 438 -6.53 -26.31 8.49
C LYS A 438 -7.09 -24.92 8.78
N TYR A 439 -8.07 -24.50 7.99
CA TYR A 439 -8.76 -23.22 8.12
C TYR A 439 -10.22 -23.45 8.52
N LEU A 440 -10.59 -22.96 9.70
CA LEU A 440 -11.95 -23.06 10.23
C LEU A 440 -12.47 -21.69 10.65
N ASN A 441 -13.54 -21.24 9.97
CA ASN A 441 -14.18 -19.97 10.28
C ASN A 441 -15.58 -20.17 10.88
N LEU A 442 -15.70 -19.87 12.17
CA LEU A 442 -16.94 -19.97 12.96
C LEU A 442 -17.45 -18.59 13.39
N TYR A 443 -16.99 -17.50 12.77
CA TYR A 443 -17.35 -16.14 13.17
C TYR A 443 -18.87 -15.93 13.28
N LYS A 444 -19.33 -15.37 14.39
CA LYS A 444 -20.73 -15.01 14.68
C LYS A 444 -21.67 -16.19 14.52
N SER A 445 -21.34 -17.33 15.12
CA SER A 445 -22.13 -18.58 15.02
C SER A 445 -22.97 -18.90 16.27
N LEU A 446 -23.02 -17.96 17.23
CA LEU A 446 -23.78 -18.05 18.49
C LEU A 446 -23.26 -19.13 19.45
N ILE A 447 -21.96 -19.42 19.39
CA ILE A 447 -21.32 -20.40 20.28
C ILE A 447 -21.10 -19.74 21.65
N GLY A 448 -21.52 -20.39 22.72
CA GLY A 448 -21.28 -20.02 24.11
C GLY A 448 -20.21 -20.89 24.77
N ASP A 449 -20.16 -20.85 26.10
CA ASP A 449 -19.10 -21.48 26.91
C ASP A 449 -19.00 -22.99 26.70
N GLU A 450 -20.15 -23.66 26.63
CA GLU A 450 -20.21 -25.12 26.52
C GLU A 450 -19.73 -25.60 25.14
N GLY A 451 -20.02 -24.85 24.09
CA GLY A 451 -19.53 -25.13 22.74
C GLY A 451 -18.04 -24.84 22.60
N ILE A 452 -17.57 -23.70 23.13
CA ILE A 452 -16.13 -23.38 23.15
C ILE A 452 -15.35 -24.39 23.98
N ARG A 453 -15.89 -24.85 25.12
CA ARG A 453 -15.24 -25.87 25.94
C ARG A 453 -15.00 -27.16 25.18
N ALA A 454 -16.02 -27.65 24.48
CA ALA A 454 -15.87 -28.83 23.65
C ALA A 454 -14.85 -28.63 22.53
N LEU A 455 -14.93 -27.50 21.81
CA LEU A 455 -13.96 -27.17 20.76
C LEU A 455 -12.54 -27.18 21.33
N ALA A 456 -12.30 -26.47 22.43
CA ALA A 456 -11.01 -26.36 23.09
C ALA A 456 -10.42 -27.72 23.50
N GLU A 457 -11.23 -28.62 24.06
CA GLU A 457 -10.82 -29.99 24.43
C GLU A 457 -10.39 -30.83 23.20
N SER A 458 -10.85 -30.48 21.99
CA SER A 458 -10.50 -31.19 20.77
C SER A 458 -9.22 -30.68 20.08
N LEU A 459 -8.87 -29.39 20.27
CA LEU A 459 -7.90 -28.67 19.43
C LEU A 459 -6.50 -29.31 19.37
N GLU A 460 -6.03 -29.89 20.47
CA GLU A 460 -4.70 -30.51 20.59
C GLU A 460 -4.47 -31.57 19.51
N ASN A 461 -5.52 -32.32 19.14
CA ASN A 461 -5.44 -33.41 18.19
C ASN A 461 -5.88 -33.01 16.77
N THR A 462 -6.03 -31.72 16.48
CA THR A 462 -6.47 -31.22 15.16
C THR A 462 -5.31 -30.74 14.29
N GLN A 463 -5.57 -30.59 13.00
CA GLN A 463 -4.66 -29.98 12.02
C GLN A 463 -4.91 -28.47 11.82
N ILE A 464 -5.74 -27.86 12.68
CA ILE A 464 -6.17 -26.46 12.52
C ILE A 464 -5.00 -25.54 12.83
N THR A 465 -4.66 -24.69 11.87
CA THR A 465 -3.67 -23.62 12.03
C THR A 465 -4.33 -22.25 12.13
N ASN A 466 -5.52 -22.09 11.54
CA ASN A 466 -6.26 -20.84 11.46
C ASN A 466 -7.68 -21.04 11.98
N LEU A 467 -7.99 -20.41 13.12
CA LEU A 467 -9.28 -20.50 13.78
C LEU A 467 -9.89 -19.11 13.98
N ASN A 468 -11.11 -18.91 13.49
CA ASN A 468 -11.86 -17.68 13.72
C ASN A 468 -13.12 -17.96 14.55
N LEU A 469 -13.15 -17.41 15.77
CA LEU A 469 -14.24 -17.49 16.73
C LEU A 469 -14.89 -16.12 17.00
N GLY A 470 -14.54 -15.08 16.24
CA GLY A 470 -15.02 -13.70 16.48
C GLY A 470 -16.55 -13.60 16.58
N LEU A 471 -17.07 -12.74 17.45
CA LEU A 471 -18.50 -12.53 17.72
C LEU A 471 -19.25 -13.79 18.19
N ASN A 472 -18.58 -14.70 18.90
CA ASN A 472 -19.21 -15.75 19.71
C ASN A 472 -19.04 -15.37 21.18
N SER A 473 -20.06 -14.77 21.78
CA SER A 473 -19.97 -14.28 23.16
C SER A 473 -19.78 -15.43 24.14
N ILE A 474 -18.64 -15.44 24.82
CA ILE A 474 -18.30 -16.39 25.89
C ILE A 474 -17.94 -15.65 27.19
N ASP A 475 -18.30 -16.28 28.30
CA ASP A 475 -17.99 -15.87 29.67
C ASP A 475 -16.75 -16.65 30.19
N GLN A 476 -16.52 -16.58 31.51
CA GLN A 476 -15.30 -17.10 32.14
C GLN A 476 -15.04 -18.59 31.88
N ALA A 477 -16.10 -19.42 31.82
CA ALA A 477 -15.91 -20.86 31.68
C ALA A 477 -15.45 -21.21 30.26
N GLY A 478 -16.00 -20.55 29.25
CA GLY A 478 -15.57 -20.68 27.86
C GLY A 478 -14.13 -20.18 27.67
N ALA A 479 -13.80 -19.02 28.25
CA ALA A 479 -12.46 -18.45 28.22
C ALA A 479 -11.42 -19.38 28.88
N MET A 480 -11.74 -19.96 30.04
CA MET A 480 -10.91 -20.93 30.75
C MET A 480 -10.64 -22.18 29.92
N ALA A 481 -11.68 -22.71 29.30
CA ALA A 481 -11.54 -23.90 28.49
C ALA A 481 -10.66 -23.64 27.27
N LEU A 482 -10.86 -22.52 26.57
CA LEU A 482 -10.04 -22.12 25.43
C LEU A 482 -8.57 -21.92 25.83
N ALA A 483 -8.31 -21.22 26.95
CA ALA A 483 -6.96 -21.06 27.49
C ALA A 483 -6.24 -22.39 27.72
N LYS A 484 -6.95 -23.36 28.31
CA LYS A 484 -6.40 -24.69 28.58
C LYS A 484 -6.15 -25.46 27.28
N GLY A 485 -7.08 -25.40 26.34
CA GLY A 485 -7.06 -26.15 25.09
C GLY A 485 -6.07 -25.65 24.05
N LEU A 486 -5.56 -24.41 24.17
CA LEU A 486 -4.55 -23.88 23.24
C LEU A 486 -3.15 -24.47 23.41
N LYS A 487 -2.86 -25.02 24.58
CA LYS A 487 -1.57 -25.67 24.87
C LYS A 487 -1.42 -26.90 23.98
N ASN A 488 -0.23 -27.08 23.40
CA ASN A 488 0.10 -28.18 22.46
C ASN A 488 -0.65 -28.21 21.12
N THR A 489 -1.40 -27.16 20.75
CA THR A 489 -2.08 -27.11 19.44
C THR A 489 -1.15 -26.75 18.28
N GLN A 490 -1.68 -26.79 17.05
CA GLN A 490 -1.03 -26.29 15.83
C GLN A 490 -1.51 -24.88 15.43
N ILE A 491 -2.35 -24.25 16.25
CA ILE A 491 -2.96 -22.96 15.93
C ILE A 491 -1.89 -21.88 15.97
N THR A 492 -1.76 -21.19 14.85
CA THR A 492 -0.85 -20.05 14.66
C THR A 492 -1.61 -18.74 14.49
N HIS A 493 -2.85 -18.78 13.98
CA HIS A 493 -3.71 -17.62 13.79
C HIS A 493 -5.03 -17.83 14.52
N LEU A 494 -5.32 -16.95 15.47
CA LEU A 494 -6.51 -17.02 16.31
C LEU A 494 -7.24 -15.68 16.33
N HIS A 495 -8.47 -15.67 15.79
CA HIS A 495 -9.30 -14.48 15.80
C HIS A 495 -10.43 -14.59 16.82
N LEU A 496 -10.40 -13.67 17.80
CA LEU A 496 -11.35 -13.55 18.91
C LEU A 496 -12.00 -12.16 18.96
N TYR A 497 -12.13 -11.47 17.83
CA TYR A 497 -12.83 -10.19 17.72
C TYR A 497 -14.17 -10.23 18.47
N ALA A 498 -14.35 -9.42 19.52
CA ALA A 498 -15.59 -9.33 20.29
C ALA A 498 -16.20 -10.67 20.71
N THR A 499 -15.35 -11.56 21.25
CA THR A 499 -15.70 -12.92 21.70
C THR A 499 -15.79 -13.00 23.22
N LEU A 500 -14.79 -12.45 23.93
CA LEU A 500 -14.64 -12.47 25.39
C LEU A 500 -15.44 -11.35 26.09
N ARG A 501 -16.39 -10.72 25.39
CA ARG A 501 -17.21 -9.63 25.93
C ARG A 501 -18.23 -10.19 26.93
N SER A 502 -17.96 -10.05 28.22
CA SER A 502 -18.94 -10.33 29.25
C SER A 502 -19.80 -9.12 29.57
N TYR A 503 -21.12 -9.27 29.49
CA TYR A 503 -22.09 -8.26 29.93
C TYR A 503 -22.00 -7.93 31.43
N LYS A 504 -21.31 -8.77 32.21
CA LYS A 504 -21.17 -8.64 33.66
C LYS A 504 -19.79 -8.13 34.10
N LYS A 505 -18.89 -7.76 33.17
CA LYS A 505 -17.48 -7.44 33.45
C LYS A 505 -16.83 -8.55 34.29
N ASP A 506 -16.82 -9.75 33.74
CA ASP A 506 -16.19 -10.90 34.37
C ASP A 506 -14.69 -10.99 34.01
N GLN A 507 -13.96 -11.97 34.54
CA GLN A 507 -12.52 -12.14 34.34
C GLN A 507 -12.18 -12.95 33.07
N SER A 508 -13.07 -13.01 32.07
CA SER A 508 -12.90 -13.88 30.89
C SER A 508 -11.59 -13.62 30.17
N THR A 509 -11.28 -12.35 29.88
CA THR A 509 -10.01 -12.00 29.22
C THR A 509 -8.82 -12.39 30.08
N GLN A 510 -8.84 -12.06 31.38
CA GLN A 510 -7.75 -12.39 32.31
C GLN A 510 -7.46 -13.89 32.36
N ILE A 511 -8.51 -14.71 32.35
CA ILE A 511 -8.40 -16.15 32.36
C ILE A 511 -7.87 -16.65 31.00
N PHE A 512 -8.42 -16.13 29.89
CA PHE A 512 -8.02 -16.54 28.54
C PHE A 512 -6.51 -16.36 28.32
N VAL A 513 -6.00 -15.18 28.63
CA VAL A 513 -4.62 -14.78 28.29
C VAL A 513 -3.57 -15.62 29.01
N GLN A 514 -3.86 -16.15 30.20
CA GLN A 514 -2.96 -17.08 30.91
C GLN A 514 -2.69 -18.36 30.11
N GLY A 515 -3.58 -18.74 29.19
CA GLY A 515 -3.42 -19.87 28.28
C GLY A 515 -2.46 -19.64 27.11
N LEU A 516 -2.07 -18.39 26.85
CA LEU A 516 -1.17 -18.04 25.75
C LEU A 516 0.27 -18.53 25.98
N ARG A 517 0.67 -18.65 27.26
CA ARG A 517 1.99 -19.15 27.66
C ARG A 517 2.19 -20.59 27.16
N GLY A 518 3.23 -20.79 26.35
CA GLY A 518 3.53 -22.09 25.73
C GLY A 518 2.62 -22.49 24.57
N SER A 519 1.73 -21.61 24.10
CA SER A 519 0.97 -21.82 22.87
C SER A 519 1.82 -21.57 21.61
N LYS A 520 1.32 -21.98 20.44
CA LYS A 520 1.95 -21.69 19.12
C LYS A 520 1.34 -20.48 18.40
N VAL A 521 0.42 -19.76 19.05
CA VAL A 521 -0.25 -18.61 18.44
C VAL A 521 0.76 -17.51 18.16
N MET A 522 0.78 -17.05 16.91
CA MET A 522 1.64 -15.96 16.43
C MET A 522 0.83 -14.73 16.01
N ASP A 523 -0.36 -14.93 15.45
CA ASP A 523 -1.32 -13.87 15.11
C ASP A 523 -2.55 -14.02 16.01
N LEU A 524 -2.76 -13.01 16.85
CA LEU A 524 -3.85 -12.96 17.81
C LEU A 524 -4.67 -11.68 17.65
N ASP A 525 -5.94 -11.86 17.31
CA ASP A 525 -6.92 -10.78 17.29
C ASP A 525 -7.83 -10.82 18.52
N LEU A 526 -7.53 -9.93 19.48
CA LEU A 526 -8.32 -9.65 20.68
C LEU A 526 -9.06 -8.31 20.58
N SER A 527 -9.24 -7.77 19.37
CA SER A 527 -9.91 -6.50 19.21
C SER A 527 -11.36 -6.55 19.69
N SER A 528 -11.83 -5.45 20.26
CA SER A 528 -13.21 -5.27 20.68
C SER A 528 -13.66 -6.28 21.73
N ASN A 529 -12.86 -6.65 22.72
CA ASN A 529 -13.23 -7.52 23.84
C ASN A 529 -13.50 -6.79 25.17
N ASP A 530 -13.62 -5.46 25.13
CA ASP A 530 -13.83 -4.59 26.30
C ASP A 530 -12.69 -4.66 27.35
N ILE A 531 -11.49 -5.05 26.93
CA ILE A 531 -10.31 -5.18 27.79
C ILE A 531 -9.97 -3.84 28.44
N ASP A 532 -9.88 -3.79 29.76
CA ASP A 532 -9.53 -2.58 30.52
C ASP A 532 -8.10 -2.60 31.11
N ASP A 533 -7.73 -1.52 31.81
CA ASP A 533 -6.39 -1.36 32.41
C ASP A 533 -6.00 -2.49 33.37
N ILE A 534 -6.96 -3.09 34.07
CA ILE A 534 -6.71 -4.15 35.05
C ILE A 534 -6.42 -5.46 34.31
N GLU A 535 -7.20 -5.76 33.29
CA GLU A 535 -7.05 -6.98 32.51
C GLU A 535 -5.77 -7.00 31.67
N VAL A 536 -5.36 -5.82 31.20
CA VAL A 536 -4.09 -5.61 30.50
C VAL A 536 -2.88 -6.07 31.31
N HIS A 537 -2.87 -5.92 32.63
CA HIS A 537 -1.78 -6.41 33.47
C HIS A 537 -1.56 -7.92 33.35
N THR A 538 -2.66 -8.67 33.37
CA THR A 538 -2.61 -10.13 33.24
C THR A 538 -2.22 -10.55 31.82
N LEU A 539 -2.68 -9.80 30.81
CA LEU A 539 -2.28 -9.99 29.41
C LEU A 539 -0.77 -9.77 29.24
N GLY A 540 -0.25 -8.64 29.72
CA GLY A 540 1.17 -8.28 29.61
C GLY A 540 2.11 -9.33 30.19
N GLU A 541 1.80 -9.85 31.39
CA GLU A 541 2.58 -10.95 32.00
C GLU A 541 2.47 -12.26 31.20
N SER A 542 1.36 -12.49 30.50
CA SER A 542 1.18 -13.71 29.70
C SER A 542 1.88 -13.65 28.34
N LEU A 543 2.09 -12.44 27.80
CA LEU A 543 2.76 -12.22 26.51
C LEU A 543 4.26 -12.52 26.55
N LYS A 544 4.93 -12.34 27.70
CA LYS A 544 6.39 -12.54 27.86
C LYS A 544 6.86 -13.94 27.43
N ASP A 545 6.09 -14.96 27.80
CA ASP A 545 6.37 -16.37 27.49
C ASP A 545 5.53 -16.90 26.31
N SER A 546 5.04 -16.00 25.45
CA SER A 546 4.20 -16.34 24.30
C SER A 546 4.98 -16.28 22.97
N LYS A 547 4.41 -16.86 21.91
CA LYS A 547 4.94 -16.77 20.54
C LYS A 547 4.28 -15.69 19.69
N ILE A 548 3.55 -14.77 20.31
CA ILE A 548 2.75 -13.77 19.58
C ILE A 548 3.68 -12.73 18.93
N ILE A 549 3.48 -12.55 17.63
CA ILE A 549 4.21 -11.59 16.80
C ILE A 549 3.26 -10.48 16.34
N ASP A 550 2.01 -10.83 15.99
CA ASP A 550 0.94 -9.90 15.62
C ASP A 550 -0.16 -9.93 16.66
N LEU A 551 -0.40 -8.77 17.29
CA LEU A 551 -1.38 -8.58 18.33
C LEU A 551 -2.32 -7.42 17.99
N ASN A 552 -3.58 -7.74 17.78
CA ASN A 552 -4.63 -6.73 17.62
C ASN A 552 -5.46 -6.60 18.91
N LEU A 553 -5.37 -5.45 19.55
CA LEU A 553 -6.13 -5.03 20.72
C LEU A 553 -7.08 -3.86 20.42
N GLY A 554 -7.34 -3.54 19.16
CA GLY A 554 -8.14 -2.36 18.82
C GLY A 554 -9.58 -2.40 19.33
N GLY A 555 -10.20 -1.27 19.69
CA GLY A 555 -11.60 -1.18 20.10
C GLY A 555 -11.88 -1.70 21.52
N ASN A 556 -10.85 -1.77 22.38
CA ASN A 556 -10.98 -2.14 23.78
C ASN A 556 -11.08 -0.89 24.69
N SER A 557 -11.11 -1.08 26.02
CA SER A 557 -11.26 -0.01 27.02
C SER A 557 -9.94 0.33 27.73
N ILE A 558 -8.81 0.15 27.05
CA ILE A 558 -7.48 0.45 27.58
C ILE A 558 -7.31 1.98 27.66
N LYS A 559 -6.87 2.47 28.81
CA LYS A 559 -6.59 3.89 29.09
C LYS A 559 -5.11 4.07 29.44
N ASP A 560 -4.77 5.23 29.98
CA ASP A 560 -3.39 5.60 30.29
C ASP A 560 -2.66 4.60 31.21
N LYS A 561 -3.34 4.10 32.24
CA LYS A 561 -2.75 3.13 33.17
C LYS A 561 -2.52 1.77 32.51
N GLY A 562 -3.44 1.31 31.66
CA GLY A 562 -3.27 0.08 30.90
C GLY A 562 -2.13 0.21 29.89
N ALA A 563 -2.04 1.34 29.19
CA ALA A 563 -0.93 1.63 28.29
C ALA A 563 0.43 1.61 29.01
N GLU A 564 0.54 2.19 30.21
CA GLU A 564 1.74 2.12 31.06
C GLU A 564 2.10 0.67 31.42
N ILE A 565 1.10 -0.14 31.79
CA ILE A 565 1.31 -1.54 32.13
C ILE A 565 1.77 -2.35 30.91
N LEU A 566 1.17 -2.15 29.73
CA LEU A 566 1.62 -2.77 28.47
C LEU A 566 3.06 -2.39 28.17
N ALA A 567 3.41 -1.10 28.26
CA ALA A 567 4.75 -0.60 27.98
C ALA A 567 5.82 -1.33 28.81
N ASN A 568 5.53 -1.54 30.11
CA ASN A 568 6.43 -2.27 31.01
C ASN A 568 6.60 -3.74 30.67
N CYS A 569 5.62 -4.36 30.01
CA CYS A 569 5.66 -5.77 29.63
C CYS A 569 6.25 -6.01 28.25
N LEU A 570 6.03 -5.10 27.29
CA LEU A 570 6.38 -5.26 25.87
C LEU A 570 7.87 -5.51 25.61
N LYS A 571 8.75 -4.95 26.44
CA LYS A 571 10.21 -5.14 26.36
C LYS A 571 10.66 -6.60 26.47
N ASP A 572 9.86 -7.41 27.17
CA ASP A 572 10.13 -8.82 27.41
C ASP A 572 9.34 -9.71 26.44
N THR A 573 8.85 -9.16 25.32
CA THR A 573 8.03 -9.86 24.31
C THR A 573 8.67 -9.85 22.92
N GLN A 574 8.18 -10.71 22.02
CA GLN A 574 8.57 -10.78 20.60
C GLN A 574 7.55 -10.12 19.65
N ILE A 575 6.68 -9.25 20.17
CA ILE A 575 5.63 -8.60 19.39
C ILE A 575 6.27 -7.63 18.40
N ALA A 576 5.94 -7.81 17.12
CA ALA A 576 6.42 -6.99 16.01
C ALA A 576 5.30 -6.10 15.44
N TYR A 577 4.05 -6.59 15.47
CA TYR A 577 2.86 -5.89 15.01
C TYR A 577 1.89 -5.70 16.17
N LEU A 578 1.56 -4.45 16.48
CA LEU A 578 0.65 -4.11 17.57
C LEU A 578 -0.41 -3.12 17.08
N ASN A 579 -1.68 -3.47 17.23
CA ASN A 579 -2.79 -2.55 16.99
C ASN A 579 -3.52 -2.23 18.29
N LEU A 580 -3.46 -0.97 18.71
CA LEU A 580 -4.10 -0.42 19.89
C LEU A 580 -5.21 0.58 19.53
N SER A 581 -5.63 0.65 18.27
CA SER A 581 -6.61 1.63 17.77
C SER A 581 -7.96 1.59 18.48
N TYR A 582 -8.61 2.73 18.67
CA TYR A 582 -9.90 2.85 19.35
C TYR A 582 -9.92 2.31 20.81
N ASN A 583 -8.81 2.43 21.54
CA ASN A 583 -8.66 2.25 22.98
C ASN A 583 -8.43 3.61 23.65
N ASN A 584 -9.32 4.08 24.52
CA ASN A 584 -9.33 5.42 25.13
C ASN A 584 -8.06 5.83 25.94
N ILE A 585 -6.89 5.80 25.31
CA ILE A 585 -5.54 6.11 25.75
C ILE A 585 -5.34 7.59 25.44
N GLY A 586 -5.03 8.36 26.47
CA GLY A 586 -4.69 9.76 26.39
C GLY A 586 -3.20 9.99 26.21
N SER A 587 -2.79 11.25 26.28
CA SER A 587 -1.39 11.66 26.14
C SER A 587 -0.42 10.93 27.08
N GLU A 588 -0.86 10.61 28.30
CA GLU A 588 0.01 10.03 29.33
C GLU A 588 0.29 8.55 29.09
N GLY A 589 -0.72 7.78 28.66
CA GLY A 589 -0.52 6.39 28.23
C GLY A 589 0.33 6.30 26.97
N ILE A 590 0.14 7.23 26.04
CA ILE A 590 0.97 7.32 24.85
C ILE A 590 2.42 7.66 25.22
N ARG A 591 2.65 8.52 26.22
CA ARG A 591 4.01 8.85 26.70
C ARG A 591 4.74 7.63 27.24
N THR A 592 4.07 6.81 28.04
CA THR A 592 4.66 5.60 28.61
C THR A 592 4.92 4.54 27.54
N LEU A 593 3.97 4.32 26.62
CA LEU A 593 4.18 3.45 25.45
C LEU A 593 5.37 3.90 24.61
N ALA A 594 5.45 5.19 24.28
CA ALA A 594 6.54 5.72 23.47
C ALA A 594 7.91 5.51 24.13
N ALA A 595 8.02 5.74 25.44
CA ALA A 595 9.28 5.64 26.18
C ALA A 595 9.88 4.21 26.16
N CYS A 596 9.04 3.17 26.04
CA CYS A 596 9.51 1.78 26.02
C CYS A 596 9.91 1.28 24.63
N LEU A 597 9.47 1.92 23.53
CA LEU A 597 9.58 1.36 22.16
C LEU A 597 11.01 0.98 21.76
N LYS A 598 12.01 1.74 22.22
CA LYS A 598 13.45 1.47 21.97
C LYS A 598 13.94 0.15 22.55
N ASP A 599 13.26 -0.32 23.59
CA ASP A 599 13.55 -1.55 24.31
C ASP A 599 12.63 -2.71 23.83
N THR A 600 11.89 -2.52 22.73
CA THR A 600 10.95 -3.52 22.15
C THR A 600 11.33 -3.94 20.72
N GLN A 601 10.70 -5.01 20.22
CA GLN A 601 10.84 -5.51 18.84
C GLN A 601 9.74 -4.99 17.88
N ILE A 602 8.94 -4.01 18.32
CA ILE A 602 7.80 -3.53 17.54
C ILE A 602 8.30 -2.81 16.28
N ILE A 603 7.86 -3.29 15.13
CA ILE A 603 8.14 -2.68 13.82
C ILE A 603 6.89 -2.04 13.21
N HIS A 604 5.69 -2.40 13.68
CA HIS A 604 4.43 -1.88 13.18
C HIS A 604 3.46 -1.59 14.34
N LEU A 605 3.11 -0.32 14.53
CA LEU A 605 2.21 0.13 15.57
C LEU A 605 1.01 0.87 14.97
N VAL A 606 -0.21 0.54 15.41
CA VAL A 606 -1.45 1.21 14.99
C VAL A 606 -2.13 1.81 16.22
N LEU A 607 -2.35 3.12 16.22
CA LEU A 607 -2.84 3.92 17.34
C LEU A 607 -3.84 4.97 16.83
N ASN A 608 -5.06 4.54 16.52
CA ASN A 608 -6.11 5.41 16.01
C ASN A 608 -7.00 5.96 17.13
N GLU A 609 -6.43 6.76 18.03
CA GLU A 609 -7.15 7.32 19.19
C GLU A 609 -7.68 8.73 19.01
N LYS A 610 -8.80 9.02 19.67
CA LYS A 610 -9.39 10.37 19.71
C LYS A 610 -8.74 11.30 20.73
N SER A 611 -7.94 10.77 21.67
CA SER A 611 -7.48 11.47 22.89
C SER A 611 -5.97 11.69 22.99
N ILE A 612 -5.18 11.40 21.94
CA ILE A 612 -3.70 11.52 21.97
C ILE A 612 -3.25 12.96 22.24
N GLY A 613 -3.94 13.93 21.67
CA GLY A 613 -3.61 15.36 21.80
C GLY A 613 -2.17 15.72 21.38
N LYS A 614 -1.75 16.94 21.69
CA LYS A 614 -0.39 17.42 21.34
C LYS A 614 0.72 16.76 22.18
N ASP A 615 0.45 16.50 23.45
CA ASP A 615 1.46 16.04 24.41
C ASP A 615 1.77 14.55 24.18
N GLY A 616 0.78 13.75 23.79
CA GLY A 616 0.99 12.36 23.37
C GLY A 616 1.73 12.28 22.04
N ALA A 617 1.44 13.17 21.09
CA ALA A 617 2.19 13.28 19.83
C ALA A 617 3.68 13.57 20.09
N GLN A 618 3.98 14.56 20.92
CA GLN A 618 5.35 14.88 21.33
C GLN A 618 6.03 13.70 22.03
N ALA A 619 5.32 12.97 22.88
CA ALA A 619 5.92 11.84 23.55
C ALA A 619 6.23 10.67 22.60
N LEU A 620 5.34 10.37 21.65
CA LEU A 620 5.64 9.43 20.54
C LEU A 620 6.89 9.85 19.79
N ALA A 621 6.95 11.12 19.40
CA ALA A 621 8.10 11.74 18.75
C ALA A 621 9.41 11.35 19.43
N THR A 622 9.52 11.68 20.71
CA THR A 622 10.73 11.51 21.50
C THR A 622 11.04 10.03 21.74
N GLY A 623 10.03 9.22 22.04
CA GLY A 623 10.19 7.79 22.31
C GLY A 623 10.56 6.95 21.09
N LEU A 624 10.28 7.47 19.89
CA LEU A 624 10.59 6.80 18.63
C LEU A 624 12.05 6.97 18.18
N LYS A 625 12.82 7.86 18.81
CA LYS A 625 14.27 7.98 18.61
C LYS A 625 14.96 6.66 18.95
N ASN A 626 15.86 6.20 18.07
CA ASN A 626 16.62 4.95 18.26
C ASN A 626 15.77 3.68 18.40
N THR A 627 14.58 3.63 17.81
CA THR A 627 13.71 2.44 17.77
C THR A 627 13.84 1.69 16.44
N GLN A 628 13.54 0.39 16.40
CA GLN A 628 13.48 -0.42 15.17
C GLN A 628 12.13 -0.28 14.41
N MET A 629 11.26 0.64 14.85
CA MET A 629 9.93 0.86 14.28
C MET A 629 10.00 1.25 12.81
N ILE A 630 9.26 0.54 11.94
CA ILE A 630 9.20 0.77 10.50
C ILE A 630 7.89 1.47 10.11
N ASN A 631 6.77 1.09 10.74
CA ASN A 631 5.44 1.54 10.38
C ASN A 631 4.67 2.03 11.62
N LEU A 632 4.09 3.22 11.54
CA LEU A 632 3.20 3.79 12.55
C LEU A 632 1.91 4.26 11.87
N ILE A 633 0.75 3.85 12.35
CA ILE A 633 -0.56 4.25 11.81
C ILE A 633 -1.32 5.00 12.90
N LEU A 634 -1.78 6.22 12.62
CA LEU A 634 -2.51 7.12 13.53
C LEU A 634 -3.72 7.78 12.80
N THR A 635 -4.74 7.01 12.46
CA THR A 635 -5.93 7.51 11.75
C THR A 635 -7.06 7.91 12.72
N SER A 636 -6.91 9.00 13.48
CA SER A 636 -8.04 9.73 14.11
C SER A 636 -7.64 11.06 14.80
N GLN A 637 -8.09 12.19 14.24
CA GLN A 637 -8.56 13.48 14.82
C GLN A 637 -7.89 14.07 16.10
N HIS A 638 -7.19 15.20 15.93
CA HIS A 638 -6.72 16.20 16.94
C HIS A 638 -5.31 16.08 17.59
N LEU A 639 -4.25 15.71 16.85
CA LEU A 639 -2.86 15.91 17.33
C LEU A 639 -2.47 17.40 17.44
N GLY A 640 -3.13 18.27 16.65
CA GLY A 640 -2.85 19.70 16.58
C GLY A 640 -1.51 20.04 15.91
N LYS A 641 -1.34 21.30 15.48
CA LYS A 641 -0.13 21.78 14.81
C LYS A 641 1.14 21.58 15.66
N ASP A 642 1.07 21.89 16.95
CA ASP A 642 2.23 21.84 17.86
C ASP A 642 2.65 20.41 18.22
N GLY A 643 1.69 19.49 18.37
CA GLY A 643 1.96 18.07 18.59
C GLY A 643 2.65 17.44 17.39
N MET A 644 2.21 17.82 16.18
CA MET A 644 2.87 17.38 14.96
C MET A 644 4.26 18.02 14.77
N ASN A 645 4.44 19.31 15.03
CA ASN A 645 5.77 19.95 15.01
C ASN A 645 6.77 19.25 15.94
N SER A 646 6.28 18.76 17.07
CA SER A 646 7.09 17.98 18.00
C SER A 646 7.44 16.58 17.45
N MET A 647 6.47 15.87 16.85
CA MET A 647 6.69 14.61 16.09
C MET A 647 7.78 14.72 15.04
N ILE A 648 7.79 15.84 14.33
CA ILE A 648 8.72 16.12 13.23
C ILE A 648 10.15 16.26 13.71
N LYS A 649 10.38 17.07 14.74
CA LYS A 649 11.72 17.33 15.28
C LYS A 649 12.41 16.04 15.71
N ASP A 650 11.67 15.13 16.32
CA ASP A 650 12.26 13.94 16.92
C ASP A 650 12.26 12.73 15.98
N PHE A 651 11.39 12.68 14.97
CA PHE A 651 11.47 11.64 13.94
C PHE A 651 12.77 11.73 13.15
N GLN A 652 13.47 12.88 13.10
CA GLN A 652 14.76 13.05 12.39
C GLN A 652 15.83 12.07 12.84
N ASP A 653 15.71 11.58 14.06
CA ASP A 653 16.65 10.66 14.71
C ASP A 653 16.07 9.23 14.85
N SER A 654 15.11 8.82 14.00
CA SER A 654 14.41 7.51 14.10
C SER A 654 14.49 6.64 12.82
N HIS A 655 13.90 5.43 12.83
CA HIS A 655 13.86 4.52 11.67
C HIS A 655 12.46 4.37 11.03
N ILE A 656 11.50 5.21 11.43
CA ILE A 656 10.11 5.12 10.95
C ILE A 656 10.01 5.48 9.47
N ALA A 657 9.51 4.53 8.69
CA ALA A 657 9.49 4.54 7.24
C ALA A 657 8.07 4.71 6.66
N CYS A 658 7.03 4.53 7.47
CA CYS A 658 5.63 4.73 7.11
C CYS A 658 4.87 5.36 8.27
N LEU A 659 4.20 6.49 8.01
CA LEU A 659 3.25 7.12 8.93
C LEU A 659 1.93 7.40 8.22
N ASP A 660 0.82 6.84 8.72
CA ASP A 660 -0.53 7.09 8.18
C ASP A 660 -1.36 7.91 9.16
N ILE A 661 -1.53 9.23 8.93
CA ILE A 661 -2.25 10.17 9.81
C ILE A 661 -3.39 10.92 9.08
N ASN A 662 -4.45 11.31 9.80
CA ASN A 662 -5.54 12.14 9.25
C ASN A 662 -5.18 13.64 9.29
N PHE A 663 -5.11 14.30 8.12
CA PHE A 663 -4.49 15.63 7.92
C PHE A 663 -5.38 16.86 8.15
N GLU A 664 -6.66 16.71 8.53
CA GLU A 664 -7.61 17.84 8.60
C GLU A 664 -7.22 19.02 9.55
N TYR A 665 -6.18 18.89 10.41
CA TYR A 665 -5.92 19.84 11.52
C TYR A 665 -4.48 20.31 11.76
N ILE A 666 -3.49 19.99 10.91
CA ILE A 666 -2.06 20.17 11.24
C ILE A 666 -1.34 21.32 10.50
N GLY A 667 -1.95 21.89 9.46
CA GLY A 667 -1.36 22.98 8.66
C GLY A 667 -0.29 22.51 7.66
N LEU A 668 -0.14 23.24 6.54
CA LEU A 668 0.71 22.84 5.41
C LEU A 668 2.21 22.74 5.77
N ASN A 669 2.78 23.67 6.56
CA ASN A 669 4.22 23.66 6.89
C ASN A 669 4.62 22.45 7.73
N THR A 670 3.88 22.18 8.79
CA THR A 670 4.02 20.99 9.64
C THR A 670 3.86 19.70 8.84
N TYR A 671 2.99 19.67 7.83
CA TYR A 671 2.88 18.50 6.96
C TYR A 671 4.17 18.21 6.17
N TRP A 672 4.82 19.25 5.65
CA TRP A 672 6.04 19.15 4.83
C TRP A 672 7.24 18.69 5.62
N GLU A 673 7.45 19.26 6.80
CA GLU A 673 8.59 18.87 7.63
C GLU A 673 8.45 17.38 8.05
N LEU A 674 7.25 16.90 8.41
CA LEU A 674 7.01 15.48 8.75
C LEU A 674 7.34 14.52 7.61
N ARG A 675 6.97 14.90 6.39
CA ARG A 675 7.24 14.10 5.19
C ARG A 675 8.74 13.96 4.94
N ASN A 676 9.50 15.05 5.08
CA ASN A 676 10.95 15.05 4.86
C ASN A 676 11.66 14.13 5.86
N VAL A 677 11.20 14.17 7.10
CA VAL A 677 11.77 13.39 8.19
C VAL A 677 11.53 11.89 8.03
N LEU A 678 10.28 11.47 7.76
CA LEU A 678 9.95 10.06 7.49
C LEU A 678 10.67 9.49 6.26
N TYR A 679 10.99 10.37 5.30
CA TYR A 679 11.73 9.99 4.12
C TYR A 679 13.19 9.66 4.45
N GLN A 680 13.87 10.52 5.22
CA GLN A 680 15.26 10.30 5.69
C GLN A 680 15.40 9.00 6.50
N ASN A 681 14.45 8.71 7.38
CA ASN A 681 14.44 7.47 8.17
C ASN A 681 14.27 6.21 7.31
N TRP A 682 13.45 6.29 6.26
CA TRP A 682 13.21 5.19 5.34
C TRP A 682 14.46 4.80 4.54
N ILE A 683 15.32 5.77 4.20
CA ILE A 683 16.65 5.54 3.60
C ILE A 683 17.58 4.81 4.60
N ASN A 684 17.64 5.28 5.85
CA ASN A 684 18.45 4.68 6.92
C ASN A 684 18.07 3.22 7.23
N ALA A 685 16.78 2.91 7.34
CA ALA A 685 16.28 1.55 7.62
C ALA A 685 16.65 0.55 6.51
N LYS A 686 16.71 1.02 5.26
CA LYS A 686 17.07 0.20 4.10
C LYS A 686 18.53 -0.24 4.08
N HIS A 687 19.44 0.58 4.62
CA HIS A 687 20.87 0.27 4.74
C HIS A 687 21.14 -0.77 5.83
N LEU A 688 20.43 -0.71 6.96
CA LEU A 688 20.46 -1.74 8.02
C LEU A 688 20.01 -3.12 7.50
N THR A 689 18.96 -3.15 6.67
CA THR A 689 18.46 -4.41 6.09
C THR A 689 19.47 -5.05 5.12
N HIS A 690 20.38 -4.26 4.53
CA HIS A 690 21.45 -4.75 3.65
C HIS A 690 22.63 -5.33 4.46
N ILE A 691 22.91 -4.75 5.64
CA ILE A 691 23.93 -5.25 6.57
C ILE A 691 23.48 -6.56 7.25
N PHE A 692 22.21 -6.67 7.68
CA PHE A 692 21.67 -7.87 8.33
C PHE A 692 21.37 -9.03 7.38
N LYS A 693 21.12 -8.77 6.08
CA LYS A 693 20.97 -9.83 5.06
C LYS A 693 22.25 -10.63 4.81
N ASN A 694 23.40 -10.14 5.27
CA ASN A 694 24.67 -10.86 5.21
C ASN A 694 24.94 -11.70 6.48
N VAL A 695 24.00 -11.77 7.42
CA VAL A 695 24.02 -12.72 8.55
C VAL A 695 23.06 -13.86 8.23
N VAL A 696 23.59 -14.98 7.75
CA VAL A 696 22.84 -16.21 7.52
C VAL A 696 22.83 -17.04 8.81
N PHE A 697 21.64 -17.46 9.26
CA PHE A 697 21.48 -18.56 10.21
C PHE A 697 21.65 -19.88 9.44
N GLU A 698 22.72 -20.62 9.70
CA GLU A 698 22.79 -22.05 9.40
C GLU A 698 22.63 -22.86 10.69
N ASP A 699 21.95 -23.99 10.57
CA ASP A 699 21.64 -24.94 11.64
C ASP A 699 22.89 -25.45 12.38
N ASN A 700 22.69 -25.70 13.68
CA ASN A 700 23.50 -26.48 14.62
C ASN A 700 24.76 -25.85 15.24
N ASN A 701 24.63 -25.48 16.52
CA ASN A 701 25.66 -25.42 17.57
C ASN A 701 26.99 -24.71 17.26
N ASN A 702 27.05 -23.39 17.45
CA ASN A 702 27.96 -22.69 18.39
C ASN A 702 28.02 -21.17 18.12
N LEU A 703 28.41 -20.45 19.18
CA LEU A 703 28.49 -18.99 19.35
C LEU A 703 29.12 -18.17 18.20
N LEU A 704 28.60 -16.94 18.10
CA LEU A 704 29.16 -15.81 17.35
C LEU A 704 30.68 -15.68 17.56
N ALA A 705 31.42 -15.71 16.45
CA ALA A 705 32.74 -15.11 16.35
C ALA A 705 32.78 -14.21 15.12
N PHE A 706 32.89 -12.90 15.34
CA PHE A 706 33.40 -11.96 14.34
C PHE A 706 34.89 -12.25 14.15
N SER A 707 35.24 -13.26 13.35
CA SER A 707 36.61 -13.39 12.87
C SER A 707 36.64 -14.11 11.53
N THR A 708 37.52 -13.61 10.65
CA THR A 708 37.95 -14.16 9.35
C THR A 708 37.28 -13.69 8.04
N ILE A 709 36.60 -12.55 8.02
CA ILE A 709 36.49 -11.75 6.77
C ILE A 709 36.82 -10.27 7.06
N ILE A 710 38.06 -10.03 7.48
CA ILE A 710 38.71 -8.71 7.32
C ILE A 710 40.10 -9.04 6.78
N ASN A 711 40.24 -9.07 5.46
CA ASN A 711 41.54 -9.02 4.81
C ASN A 711 41.50 -8.48 3.37
N ASP A 712 40.47 -7.71 3.01
CA ASP A 712 40.42 -7.02 1.71
C ASP A 712 39.65 -5.69 1.80
N LEU A 713 39.90 -4.89 2.85
CA LEU A 713 39.46 -3.50 2.88
C LEU A 713 40.67 -2.59 2.63
N SER A 714 40.58 -1.74 1.60
CA SER A 714 41.59 -0.71 1.34
C SER A 714 41.55 0.35 2.44
N LEU A 715 42.66 1.06 2.66
CA LEU A 715 42.77 2.18 3.60
C LEU A 715 41.66 3.24 3.37
N GLU A 716 41.22 3.38 2.13
CA GLU A 716 40.10 4.22 1.69
C GLU A 716 38.77 3.82 2.35
N GLN A 717 38.48 2.53 2.47
CA GLN A 717 37.24 2.03 3.05
C GLN A 717 37.24 2.10 4.59
N TYR A 718 38.41 2.05 5.21
CA TYR A 718 38.56 2.30 6.66
C TYR A 718 38.45 3.81 6.98
N ILE A 719 38.93 4.66 6.07
CA ILE A 719 38.77 6.12 6.13
C ILE A 719 37.29 6.48 5.93
N ASP A 720 36.57 5.87 5.01
CA ASP A 720 35.13 6.11 4.80
C ASP A 720 34.28 5.71 6.01
N GLN A 721 34.66 4.66 6.73
CA GLN A 721 33.98 4.27 7.96
C GLN A 721 34.29 5.21 9.14
N CYS A 722 35.53 5.70 9.25
CA CYS A 722 35.87 6.76 10.19
C CYS A 722 35.17 8.09 9.84
N ILE A 723 35.06 8.43 8.56
CA ILE A 723 34.33 9.60 8.03
C ILE A 723 32.83 9.46 8.30
N PHE A 724 32.25 8.27 8.13
CA PHE A 724 30.85 8.00 8.44
C PHE A 724 30.57 8.12 9.94
N PHE A 725 31.48 7.65 10.79
CA PHE A 725 31.38 7.76 12.26
C PHE A 725 31.55 9.22 12.75
N ILE A 726 32.40 10.02 12.07
CA ILE A 726 32.58 11.45 12.34
C ILE A 726 31.41 12.28 11.78
N ASN A 727 30.81 11.88 10.66
CA ASN A 727 29.62 12.51 10.06
C ASN A 727 28.35 12.37 10.94
N SER A 728 28.34 11.43 11.90
CA SER A 728 27.30 11.33 12.94
C SER A 728 27.45 12.34 14.09
N ILE A 729 28.48 13.18 14.10
CA ILE A 729 28.65 14.28 15.07
C ILE A 729 28.92 15.62 14.34
N ASN A 730 27.82 16.24 13.86
CA ASN A 730 27.60 17.68 13.64
C ASN A 730 28.80 18.60 13.24
N CYS A 731 29.36 18.40 12.04
CA CYS A 731 30.11 19.43 11.29
C CYS A 731 29.75 19.32 9.79
N THR A 732 29.41 20.42 9.11
CA THR A 732 28.86 20.33 7.74
C THR A 732 29.93 20.10 6.65
N PRO A 733 29.68 19.18 5.68
CA PRO A 733 30.63 18.72 4.66
C PRO A 733 31.22 19.76 3.69
N GLY A 734 30.71 21.00 3.68
CA GLY A 734 31.14 22.03 2.73
C GLY A 734 32.53 22.60 2.98
N MET A 735 32.94 22.73 4.25
CA MET A 735 34.22 23.36 4.61
C MET A 735 35.43 22.43 4.40
N VAL A 736 35.23 21.12 4.45
CA VAL A 736 36.32 20.15 4.24
C VAL A 736 36.59 19.91 2.76
N SER A 737 35.56 19.89 1.91
CA SER A 737 35.75 19.64 0.47
C SER A 737 36.48 20.77 -0.27
N HIS A 738 36.63 21.94 0.36
CA HIS A 738 37.27 23.11 -0.24
C HIS A 738 38.72 23.36 0.20
N ILE A 739 39.24 22.57 1.14
CA ILE A 739 40.67 22.52 1.47
C ILE A 739 41.41 21.53 0.57
N ILE A 740 40.70 20.56 -0.01
CA ILE A 740 41.31 19.39 -0.67
C ILE A 740 41.49 19.57 -2.20
N ASN A 741 40.93 20.61 -2.82
CA ASN A 741 40.91 20.72 -4.29
C ASN A 741 41.81 21.82 -4.90
N ASP A 742 42.90 22.21 -4.24
CA ASP A 742 44.02 22.88 -4.92
C ASP A 742 45.20 21.92 -5.08
N ASN A 743 45.44 21.48 -6.31
CA ASN A 743 46.48 20.51 -6.68
C ASN A 743 47.90 21.10 -6.70
N SER A 744 48.17 22.19 -5.98
CA SER A 744 49.48 22.86 -6.02
C SER A 744 50.30 22.81 -4.73
N ILE A 745 49.83 22.17 -3.64
CA ILE A 745 50.62 22.04 -2.40
C ILE A 745 50.51 20.62 -1.82
N THR A 746 51.62 19.88 -1.82
CA THR A 746 51.77 18.64 -1.05
C THR A 746 52.03 18.97 0.42
N TYR A 747 51.03 18.78 1.28
CA TYR A 747 51.21 18.78 2.73
C TYR A 747 51.73 17.43 3.20
N THR A 748 52.72 17.41 4.09
CA THR A 748 53.22 16.15 4.69
C THR A 748 52.22 15.63 5.73
N GLN A 749 52.23 14.32 5.94
CA GLN A 749 51.33 13.63 6.88
C GLN A 749 51.38 14.24 8.30
N GLU A 750 52.54 14.74 8.72
CA GLU A 750 52.73 15.45 9.99
C GLU A 750 52.02 16.82 10.04
N GLN A 751 51.96 17.54 8.92
CA GLN A 751 51.27 18.84 8.82
C GLN A 751 49.75 18.66 8.87
N ILE A 752 49.22 17.61 8.25
CA ILE A 752 47.79 17.27 8.29
C ILE A 752 47.39 16.83 9.71
N VAL A 753 48.22 16.03 10.38
CA VAL A 753 47.98 15.60 11.77
C VAL A 753 48.03 16.78 12.74
N ASN A 754 48.99 17.70 12.59
CA ASN A 754 49.05 18.90 13.42
C ASN A 754 47.89 19.87 13.13
N PHE A 755 47.40 19.94 11.90
CA PHE A 755 46.23 20.73 11.51
C PHE A 755 44.93 20.19 12.10
N ILE A 756 44.70 18.87 12.01
CA ILE A 756 43.54 18.20 12.62
C ILE A 756 43.57 18.36 14.15
N LYS A 757 44.75 18.26 14.75
CA LYS A 757 44.94 18.46 16.20
C LYS A 757 44.65 19.91 16.61
N SER A 758 45.16 20.89 15.85
CA SER A 758 44.88 22.31 16.08
C SER A 758 43.41 22.68 15.89
N ILE A 759 42.72 22.11 14.89
CA ILE A 759 41.28 22.34 14.68
C ILE A 759 40.48 21.69 15.80
N SER A 760 40.79 20.46 16.19
CA SER A 760 40.09 19.77 17.28
C SER A 760 40.25 20.50 18.61
N ASP A 761 41.44 21.05 18.88
CA ASP A 761 41.73 21.81 20.11
C ASP A 761 41.06 23.21 20.10
N GLU A 762 41.00 23.89 18.95
CA GLU A 762 40.26 25.17 18.81
C GLU A 762 38.73 24.97 18.76
N PHE A 763 38.22 23.86 18.19
CA PHE A 763 36.77 23.56 18.17
C PHE A 763 36.21 23.21 19.54
N ALA A 764 37.03 22.55 20.39
CA ALA A 764 36.70 22.31 21.79
C ALA A 764 36.55 23.64 22.57
N VAL A 765 37.30 24.68 22.18
CA VAL A 765 37.16 26.05 22.72
C VAL A 765 35.99 26.79 22.05
N PHE A 766 35.75 26.58 20.75
CA PHE A 766 34.68 27.20 19.96
C PHE A 766 33.27 26.83 20.44
N ASN A 767 33.06 25.57 20.84
CA ASN A 767 31.77 25.10 21.34
C ASN A 767 31.34 25.76 22.68
N THR A 768 32.24 26.52 23.33
CA THR A 768 31.94 27.25 24.57
C THR A 768 31.59 28.74 24.37
N LYS A 769 31.62 29.31 23.14
CA LYS A 769 31.40 30.75 22.90
C LYS A 769 30.51 31.09 21.68
N LEU A 770 29.51 30.25 21.41
CA LEU A 770 28.59 30.36 20.25
C LEU A 770 27.50 31.45 20.37
N GLU A 771 27.87 32.63 20.86
CA GLU A 771 27.10 33.90 20.71
C GLU A 771 28.00 35.03 20.16
N ALA A 772 29.07 34.71 19.41
CA ALA A 772 30.10 35.70 19.08
C ALA A 772 29.76 36.64 17.90
N ASP A 773 30.06 37.91 18.17
CA ASP A 773 30.12 39.12 17.34
C ASP A 773 30.68 38.94 15.91
N ILE A 774 30.22 39.79 15.00
CA ILE A 774 30.50 39.76 13.55
C ILE A 774 32.00 39.75 13.22
N ASN A 775 32.83 40.35 14.07
CA ASN A 775 34.28 40.39 13.92
C ASN A 775 34.95 39.00 14.00
N ALA A 776 34.44 38.08 14.83
CA ALA A 776 34.95 36.72 14.91
C ALA A 776 34.68 35.95 13.60
N LYS A 777 33.53 36.19 12.97
CA LYS A 777 33.13 35.58 11.70
C LYS A 777 33.97 36.10 10.53
N ILE A 778 34.31 37.40 10.55
CA ILE A 778 35.18 38.02 9.56
C ILE A 778 36.62 37.51 9.67
N ASN A 779 37.13 37.29 10.88
CA ASN A 779 38.48 36.77 11.07
C ASN A 779 38.65 35.35 10.50
N ILE A 780 37.61 34.51 10.56
CA ILE A 780 37.61 33.20 9.91
C ILE A 780 37.72 33.37 8.39
N LEU A 781 36.96 34.30 7.82
CA LEU A 781 36.99 34.58 6.39
C LEU A 781 38.36 35.12 5.95
N LYS A 782 38.97 36.02 6.73
CA LYS A 782 40.35 36.51 6.55
C LYS A 782 41.36 35.36 6.57
N LYS A 783 41.25 34.44 7.54
CA LYS A 783 42.17 33.30 7.68
C LYS A 783 42.03 32.31 6.52
N CYS A 784 40.81 32.05 6.05
CA CYS A 784 40.57 31.24 4.85
C CYS A 784 41.16 31.91 3.59
N GLU A 785 41.06 33.23 3.49
CA GLU A 785 41.62 34.02 2.38
C GLU A 785 43.15 33.99 2.38
N ASP A 786 43.79 34.22 3.54
CA ASP A 786 45.26 34.19 3.69
C ASP A 786 45.85 32.80 3.39
N MET A 787 45.07 31.74 3.62
CA MET A 787 45.44 30.37 3.32
C MET A 787 45.15 29.95 1.86
N GLY A 788 44.66 30.85 1.01
CA GLY A 788 44.39 30.57 -0.41
C GLY A 788 43.17 29.69 -0.67
N LEU A 789 42.29 29.51 0.32
CA LEU A 789 41.13 28.61 0.25
C LEU A 789 39.93 29.27 -0.44
N SER A 790 40.13 29.70 -1.69
CA SER A 790 39.18 30.51 -2.46
C SER A 790 37.78 29.93 -2.55
N SER A 791 37.73 28.60 -2.60
CA SER A 791 36.49 27.87 -2.71
C SER A 791 35.70 27.98 -1.39
N ALA A 792 36.35 27.77 -0.24
CA ALA A 792 35.72 27.90 1.08
C ALA A 792 35.25 29.33 1.36
N VAL A 793 36.05 30.32 0.92
CA VAL A 793 35.69 31.74 1.00
C VAL A 793 34.40 32.02 0.21
N LYS A 794 34.26 31.52 -1.04
CA LYS A 794 33.01 31.65 -1.80
C LYS A 794 31.81 31.03 -1.09
N SER A 795 31.94 29.83 -0.52
CA SER A 795 30.85 29.17 0.22
C SER A 795 30.39 30.00 1.43
N LEU A 796 31.33 30.59 2.17
CA LEU A 796 31.00 31.48 3.29
C LEU A 796 30.32 32.77 2.81
N LEU A 797 30.78 33.33 1.69
CA LEU A 797 30.18 34.51 1.05
C LEU A 797 28.77 34.27 0.46
N TYR A 798 28.35 33.03 0.22
CA TYR A 798 26.96 32.72 -0.14
C TYR A 798 25.99 32.90 1.03
N HIS A 799 26.48 32.80 2.27
CA HIS A 799 25.70 33.04 3.48
C HIS A 799 25.72 34.51 3.93
N ARG A 800 25.60 35.44 2.98
CA ARG A 800 25.65 36.91 3.21
C ARG A 800 24.85 37.40 4.42
N PRO A 801 23.63 36.89 4.71
CA PRO A 801 22.80 37.44 5.78
C PRO A 801 23.41 37.37 7.19
N VAL A 802 24.45 36.54 7.42
CA VAL A 802 25.10 36.44 8.74
C VAL A 802 26.14 37.54 8.99
N TYR A 803 26.43 38.37 7.98
CA TYR A 803 27.43 39.44 8.02
C TYR A 803 26.84 40.85 7.91
N PHE A 804 25.55 41.02 8.23
CA PHE A 804 24.97 42.35 8.36
C PHE A 804 25.50 43.04 9.61
N ILE A 805 25.93 44.29 9.44
CA ILE A 805 26.49 45.13 10.51
C ILE A 805 25.48 46.15 11.04
N ASP A 806 24.38 46.37 10.34
CA ASP A 806 23.29 47.22 10.81
C ASP A 806 22.14 46.39 11.40
N GLU A 807 21.49 46.91 12.44
CA GLU A 807 20.37 46.24 13.12
C GLU A 807 19.18 45.95 12.19
N LYS A 808 19.09 46.69 11.08
CA LYS A 808 18.03 46.55 10.09
C LYS A 808 18.36 45.55 8.98
N GLN A 809 19.55 44.94 9.00
CA GLN A 809 19.99 43.88 8.07
C GLN A 809 20.01 44.30 6.60
N TYR A 810 20.52 45.49 6.31
CA TYR A 810 20.63 46.01 4.95
C TYR A 810 22.08 46.21 4.48
N ILE A 811 23.04 46.30 5.40
CA ILE A 811 24.42 46.65 5.08
C ILE A 811 25.35 45.55 5.58
N LEU A 812 26.07 44.92 4.65
CA LEU A 812 27.09 43.92 5.00
C LEU A 812 28.36 44.62 5.50
N HIS A 813 29.18 43.89 6.27
CA HIS A 813 30.50 44.39 6.64
C HIS A 813 31.33 44.74 5.38
N PRO A 814 32.04 45.88 5.31
CA PRO A 814 32.78 46.31 4.11
C PRO A 814 33.78 45.27 3.58
N TYR A 815 34.50 44.57 4.47
CA TYR A 815 35.34 43.42 4.09
C TYR A 815 34.60 42.35 3.26
N ILE A 816 33.31 42.12 3.52
CA ILE A 816 32.49 41.17 2.75
C ILE A 816 32.20 41.71 1.35
N TYR A 817 31.89 43.01 1.19
CA TYR A 817 31.75 43.61 -0.13
C TYR A 817 33.06 43.53 -0.93
N LYS A 818 34.21 43.74 -0.28
CA LYS A 818 35.54 43.62 -0.90
C LYS A 818 35.79 42.19 -1.41
N MET A 819 35.43 41.19 -0.62
CA MET A 819 35.56 39.78 -1.01
C MET A 819 34.55 39.37 -2.08
N LEU A 820 33.32 39.87 -2.02
CA LEU A 820 32.33 39.66 -3.08
C LEU A 820 32.83 40.20 -4.43
N HIS A 821 33.42 41.40 -4.44
CA HIS A 821 34.05 41.94 -5.64
C HIS A 821 35.23 41.09 -6.11
N LYS A 822 36.17 40.76 -5.19
CA LYS A 822 37.36 39.94 -5.49
C LYS A 822 37.01 38.60 -6.14
N TYR A 823 35.89 37.99 -5.74
CA TYR A 823 35.43 36.70 -6.25
C TYR A 823 34.41 36.79 -7.40
N ASN A 824 34.27 37.95 -8.05
CA ASN A 824 33.33 38.22 -9.15
C ASN A 824 31.87 37.85 -8.81
N MET A 825 31.46 38.06 -7.56
CA MET A 825 30.09 37.87 -7.12
C MET A 825 29.33 39.20 -7.15
N PRO A 826 28.02 39.21 -7.47
CA PRO A 826 27.24 40.45 -7.48
C PRO A 826 27.29 41.12 -6.10
N LEU A 827 27.63 42.41 -6.04
CA LEU A 827 27.72 43.15 -4.77
C LEU A 827 26.34 43.35 -4.15
N TYR A 828 25.37 43.73 -4.98
CA TYR A 828 23.95 43.92 -4.65
C TYR A 828 23.13 43.79 -5.93
N ASN A 829 21.79 43.83 -5.83
CA ASN A 829 20.89 43.76 -6.97
C ASN A 829 20.15 45.10 -7.15
N GLU A 830 20.54 45.89 -8.13
CA GLU A 830 20.03 47.25 -8.37
C GLU A 830 18.55 47.26 -8.85
N GLN A 831 18.06 46.18 -9.47
CA GLN A 831 16.64 46.08 -9.84
C GLN A 831 15.72 45.84 -8.64
N ILE A 832 16.25 45.21 -7.58
CA ILE A 832 15.50 44.89 -6.37
C ILE A 832 15.73 45.98 -5.31
N GLU A 833 16.91 46.59 -5.29
CA GLU A 833 17.35 47.55 -4.28
C GLU A 833 18.02 48.77 -4.95
N PRO A 834 17.26 49.63 -5.65
CA PRO A 834 17.81 50.70 -6.50
C PRO A 834 18.65 51.74 -5.73
N ASP A 835 18.37 51.95 -4.45
CA ASP A 835 19.07 52.94 -3.62
C ASP A 835 20.21 52.34 -2.77
N ILE A 836 20.49 51.04 -2.90
CA ILE A 836 21.45 50.35 -2.00
C ILE A 836 22.88 50.85 -2.19
N LYS A 837 23.26 51.24 -3.41
CA LYS A 837 24.57 51.81 -3.73
C LYS A 837 24.83 53.09 -2.91
N GLU A 838 23.89 54.03 -2.94
CA GLU A 838 23.98 55.29 -2.21
C GLU A 838 23.97 55.06 -0.69
N ARG A 839 23.20 54.07 -0.21
CA ARG A 839 23.14 53.70 1.21
C ARG A 839 24.45 53.09 1.71
N ILE A 840 25.11 52.22 0.93
CA ILE A 840 26.41 51.65 1.28
C ILE A 840 27.47 52.76 1.34
N ILE A 841 27.49 53.66 0.33
CA ILE A 841 28.42 54.79 0.29
C ILE A 841 28.19 55.73 1.50
N SER A 842 26.93 56.08 1.77
CA SER A 842 26.56 56.92 2.92
C SER A 842 26.95 56.30 4.26
N TYR A 843 26.74 55.00 4.44
CA TYR A 843 27.11 54.30 5.66
C TYR A 843 28.63 54.27 5.87
N CYS A 844 29.41 53.91 4.83
CA CYS A 844 30.87 53.88 4.90
C CYS A 844 31.46 55.29 5.11
N THR A 845 30.81 56.34 4.61
CA THR A 845 31.25 57.73 4.80
C THR A 845 31.03 58.19 6.25
N ASN A 846 29.94 57.73 6.88
CA ASN A 846 29.59 58.08 8.25
C ASN A 846 30.26 57.20 9.31
N HIS A 847 30.87 56.07 8.92
CA HIS A 847 31.54 55.11 9.80
C HIS A 847 32.96 54.77 9.29
N PRO A 848 33.88 55.76 9.23
CA PRO A 848 35.24 55.55 8.72
C PRO A 848 36.09 54.63 9.60
N GLU A 849 35.64 54.33 10.82
CA GLU A 849 36.27 53.38 11.74
C GLU A 849 36.10 51.91 11.34
N VAL A 850 35.19 51.60 10.41
CA VAL A 850 34.97 50.23 9.95
C VAL A 850 36.03 49.86 8.91
N ASP A 851 36.75 48.76 9.14
CA ASP A 851 37.78 48.22 8.24
C ASP A 851 37.29 48.17 6.78
N ASP A 852 38.09 48.71 5.85
CA ASP A 852 37.87 48.77 4.40
C ASP A 852 36.73 49.71 3.92
N ALA A 853 36.19 50.58 4.77
CA ALA A 853 35.11 51.50 4.40
C ALA A 853 35.47 52.43 3.21
N GLN A 854 36.67 53.00 3.19
CA GLN A 854 37.12 53.89 2.09
C GLN A 854 37.31 53.13 0.77
N ASP A 855 37.85 51.91 0.83
CA ASP A 855 38.05 51.06 -0.34
C ASP A 855 36.71 50.75 -1.04
N ILE A 856 35.64 50.55 -0.26
CA ILE A 856 34.29 50.28 -0.82
C ILE A 856 33.67 51.53 -1.43
N ILE A 857 33.90 52.72 -0.86
CA ILE A 857 33.45 53.99 -1.47
C ILE A 857 34.11 54.16 -2.83
N ASP A 858 35.43 53.96 -2.91
CA ASP A 858 36.19 54.09 -4.15
C ASP A 858 35.79 53.02 -5.18
N LEU A 859 35.59 51.78 -4.73
CA LEU A 859 35.12 50.68 -5.55
C LEU A 859 33.76 50.99 -6.19
N LEU A 860 32.77 51.39 -5.38
CA LEU A 860 31.42 51.67 -5.88
C LEU A 860 31.33 52.96 -6.70
N GLY A 861 32.27 53.89 -6.52
CA GLY A 861 32.41 55.10 -7.31
C GLY A 861 32.95 54.88 -8.73
N GLN A 862 33.68 53.78 -8.99
CA GLN A 862 34.37 53.51 -10.26
C GLN A 862 33.69 52.47 -11.16
N VAL A 863 32.61 51.80 -10.73
CA VAL A 863 31.89 50.82 -11.57
C VAL A 863 30.97 51.54 -12.57
N GLU A 864 31.37 51.62 -13.83
CA GLU A 864 30.45 51.85 -14.96
C GLU A 864 29.67 50.56 -15.24
N ILE A 865 28.34 50.68 -15.28
CA ILE A 865 27.40 49.56 -15.26
C ILE A 865 27.29 48.95 -16.68
N THR A 866 27.56 47.65 -16.81
CA THR A 866 27.04 46.81 -17.91
C THR A 866 26.27 45.63 -17.36
#